data_AF-A0A8S2NTY7-F1
#
_entry.id   AF-A0A8S2NTY7-F1
#
_cell.length_a   1.000
_cell.length_b   1.000
_cell.length_c   1.000
_cell.angle_alpha   90.00
_cell.angle_beta   90.00
_cell.angle_gamma   90.00
#
_symmetry.space_group_name_H-M   'P 1'
#
loop_
_entity.id
_entity.type
_entity.pdbx_description
1 polymer ?
#
loop_
_entity_poly.entity_id
_entity_poly.type
_entity_poly.pdbx_seq_one_letter_code
_entity_poly.pdbx_strand_id
1 'polypeptide(L)'
;IDYQHITNNCTSFYEFDTSCLLFDCSPSYAPIERLKAINSYADQLIHSAIKQSIENVSSSNENRIENLFSRFIEEVISDALYTISSNEMYSKTLLTDDEKHSRKTKKRSTPAIRLVNNENSEPQSTLFHQIRHRSSSAFRTITNNYTRRETVDSVVNNIAQKVYNDSFNELRHGLRSSSPVGRVLLFKRLQSTKAVSQNAKTLFTYGKDGHYFLDHIDPTEPKYSKILIANRGEIACRVIRTCKAMGIKTVAVHSDVDSTSLFVKMADEAVCIGPAPTRLSYLNEDIILETVKKTGAEAVHPGYGFLSENTKFAKKLADHNVEFIGPSSHSIQAMGDKIHSKVIARKAKISMIPGYDGEVKDEEQCVRVSNDIGYPVMIKASAGGGGKGMRVAWNDKEARENFRLSKSEAASSFGDDRMLVEKFIDNPRHIEFQVLGDKHGNIVYLNERECSIQRRNQKVIEEAPSVFLDPATRKKMGEEAVQLAHAVGYYSAGTVEFMVDSKRNFYFLEMNTRLQVEHPITEATTGIDIVHQMIRVAKGHTLRFKQSDIGIRGWAIESRVYAEDPYKAFGLPSIGRLTSYKDPSHIPNVRCDSGITEGSEISLYYDPLICKLTTFGKDRNAALATMAQALDSYVIRGVTNNIPLLRDIITEERFVAGNITTKYLPQVYPDGFKGKQLVDSEREQLLALAACVGVKRSIRARSFKTTSQVRAPKEYAFEVKLDNFKRHIRVTPTEKDGVKQFEIEMDGVKKLAINDNFKLGDQVMNVNFSGEPRIMQLFKTDALGHVTLIYLGTKYALRVLPERAAKYVPLMPEKKQIDFASVLISPMPGIVKSVSVKVGQSVAEGQEVCVVEAMKMQNKLTAGRVGVVKFVGIKEGETVEDGKKHPYDVRGPPATIPFIDLLDDMNNLFINRDFSQELKPNTILHIMMGATRVQRSGKNVASKLRAAMCNHARDSKGFQYAFVQVSNQATRHIYLKKMGGKEVTIVDPRT
;
A
#
# COMPACT_ATOMS: atom_id res chain seq x y z
N ILE A 1 4.62 57.33 32.20
CA ILE A 1 4.14 56.90 33.52
C ILE A 1 4.53 55.43 33.66
N ASP A 2 5.79 55.03 33.90
CA ASP A 2 6.97 55.64 34.56
C ASP A 2 7.19 55.16 36.01
N TYR A 3 8.46 55.17 36.43
CA TYR A 3 9.09 54.59 37.62
C TYR A 3 9.24 53.05 37.61
N GLN A 4 10.44 52.43 37.53
CA GLN A 4 11.75 52.58 38.23
C GLN A 4 11.85 51.72 39.52
N HIS A 5 12.99 51.13 39.91
CA HIS A 5 14.26 50.73 39.24
C HIS A 5 15.06 49.82 40.23
N ILE A 6 16.35 49.54 39.95
CA ILE A 6 17.40 49.03 40.88
C ILE A 6 17.28 47.52 41.29
N THR A 7 18.29 46.64 41.14
CA THR A 7 19.62 46.69 40.47
C THR A 7 20.17 45.25 40.21
N ASN A 8 20.97 45.10 39.15
CA ASN A 8 22.28 44.39 39.01
C ASN A 8 22.53 43.03 39.75
N ASN A 9 23.24 42.03 39.19
CA ASN A 9 23.82 41.84 37.84
C ASN A 9 24.26 40.36 37.61
N CYS A 10 24.53 40.03 36.34
CA CYS A 10 25.34 38.91 35.84
C CYS A 10 24.78 37.46 35.80
N THR A 11 25.19 36.76 34.72
CA THR A 11 25.20 35.30 34.46
C THR A 11 23.89 34.49 34.41
N SER A 12 23.35 34.36 33.19
CA SER A 12 22.84 33.08 32.67
C SER A 12 23.05 33.01 31.15
N PHE A 13 23.47 31.86 30.61
CA PHE A 13 23.72 31.64 29.18
C PHE A 13 22.86 30.47 28.65
N TYR A 14 22.24 30.67 27.49
CA TYR A 14 21.71 29.67 26.55
C TYR A 14 21.39 28.23 27.07
N GLU A 15 20.11 27.97 27.34
CA GLU A 15 19.46 26.73 26.90
C GLU A 15 18.30 27.11 25.96
N PHE A 16 18.14 26.41 24.82
CA PHE A 16 16.93 26.51 24.00
C PHE A 16 16.60 25.15 23.36
N ASP A 17 15.44 24.62 23.71
CA ASP A 17 14.89 23.37 23.19
C ASP A 17 14.39 23.58 21.75
N THR A 18 14.86 22.78 20.78
CA THR A 18 14.41 22.88 19.38
C THR A 18 13.04 22.23 19.15
N SER A 19 12.08 22.55 20.02
CA SER A 19 10.71 22.02 20.01
C SER A 19 9.63 23.08 20.28
N CYS A 20 9.96 24.37 20.12
CA CYS A 20 8.99 25.48 20.05
C CYS A 20 9.39 26.55 19.03
N LEU A 21 8.93 26.39 17.79
CA LEU A 21 8.86 27.47 16.79
C LEU A 21 7.45 27.60 16.17
N LEU A 22 6.43 27.34 17.00
CA LEU A 22 5.18 28.09 16.93
C LEU A 22 5.34 29.31 17.84
N PHE A 23 5.51 30.48 17.24
CA PHE A 23 5.37 31.76 17.94
C PHE A 23 4.52 32.70 17.09
N ASP A 24 3.34 33.02 17.60
CA ASP A 24 2.65 34.25 17.23
C ASP A 24 3.54 35.44 17.60
N CYS A 25 3.98 36.18 16.60
CA CYS A 25 4.61 37.48 16.76
C CYS A 25 3.77 38.51 15.99
N SER A 26 3.39 39.58 16.69
CA SER A 26 2.44 40.59 16.20
C SER A 26 2.79 41.19 14.82
N PRO A 27 1.79 41.55 13.99
CA PRO A 27 1.95 41.76 12.54
C PRO A 27 2.60 43.11 12.19
N SER A 28 3.93 43.23 12.40
CA SER A 28 4.62 44.54 12.28
C SER A 28 6.07 44.50 11.76
N TYR A 29 6.53 43.43 11.09
CA TYR A 29 7.80 43.42 10.34
C TYR A 29 7.68 42.80 8.94
N ALA A 30 8.28 43.45 7.95
CA ALA A 30 8.10 43.11 6.54
C ALA A 30 8.95 41.91 6.05
N PRO A 31 8.46 41.08 5.11
CA PRO A 31 9.17 39.87 4.64
C PRO A 31 10.56 40.09 4.03
N ILE A 32 10.84 41.29 3.52
CA ILE A 32 12.04 41.61 2.74
C ILE A 32 13.32 41.53 3.58
N GLU A 33 13.28 41.88 4.87
CA GLU A 33 14.46 41.82 5.74
C GLU A 33 14.93 40.38 6.01
N ARG A 34 14.00 39.42 6.12
CA ARG A 34 14.35 37.99 6.29
C ARG A 34 15.08 37.44 5.05
N LEU A 35 14.63 37.82 3.85
CA LEU A 35 15.28 37.41 2.59
C LEU A 35 16.71 37.97 2.45
N LYS A 36 16.95 39.22 2.87
CA LYS A 36 18.31 39.80 2.89
C LYS A 36 19.26 39.02 3.80
N ALA A 37 18.80 38.67 5.01
CA ALA A 37 19.61 37.93 5.99
C ALA A 37 19.99 36.53 5.47
N ILE A 38 19.05 35.82 4.84
CA ILE A 38 19.28 34.49 4.27
C ILE A 38 20.26 34.56 3.08
N ASN A 39 20.08 35.51 2.16
CA ASN A 39 21.01 35.68 1.03
C ASN A 39 22.43 36.04 1.51
N SER A 40 22.55 36.94 2.50
CA SER A 40 23.86 37.32 3.05
C SER A 40 24.60 36.15 3.73
N TYR A 41 23.89 35.12 4.18
CA TYR A 41 24.49 33.91 4.74
C TYR A 41 24.89 32.92 3.64
N ALA A 42 24.08 32.80 2.58
CA ALA A 42 24.42 32.02 1.39
C ALA A 42 25.68 32.58 0.68
N ASP A 43 25.76 33.90 0.48
CA ASP A 43 26.93 34.55 -0.13
C ASP A 43 28.23 34.29 0.66
N GLN A 44 28.15 34.24 2.00
CA GLN A 44 29.32 33.93 2.86
C GLN A 44 29.77 32.46 2.72
N LEU A 45 28.83 31.52 2.67
CA LEU A 45 29.12 30.10 2.42
C LEU A 45 29.75 29.88 1.04
N ILE A 46 29.21 30.52 0.00
CA ILE A 46 29.72 30.47 -1.37
C ILE A 46 31.13 31.06 -1.44
N HIS A 47 31.38 32.24 -0.84
CA HIS A 47 32.71 32.83 -0.79
C HIS A 47 33.73 31.96 -0.02
N SER A 48 33.30 31.31 1.07
CA SER A 48 34.16 30.38 1.82
C SER A 48 34.55 29.17 0.98
N ALA A 49 33.59 28.53 0.32
CA ALA A 49 33.83 27.36 -0.53
C ALA A 49 34.75 27.71 -1.72
N ILE A 50 34.49 28.81 -2.42
CA ILE A 50 35.32 29.27 -3.55
C ILE A 50 36.76 29.53 -3.10
N LYS A 51 36.96 30.21 -1.96
CA LYS A 51 38.31 30.46 -1.43
C LYS A 51 39.04 29.15 -1.11
N GLN A 52 38.36 28.22 -0.45
CA GLN A 52 38.92 26.92 -0.07
C GLN A 52 39.22 26.03 -1.30
N SER A 53 38.50 26.18 -2.41
CA SER A 53 38.82 25.53 -3.69
C SER A 53 40.03 26.16 -4.40
N ILE A 54 40.18 27.49 -4.35
CA ILE A 54 41.29 28.21 -5.01
C ILE A 54 42.64 27.94 -4.31
N GLU A 55 42.65 27.87 -2.98
CA GLU A 55 43.89 27.63 -2.19
C GLU A 55 44.48 26.21 -2.35
N ASN A 56 43.76 25.28 -3.02
CA ASN A 56 44.14 23.87 -3.14
C ASN A 56 44.65 23.42 -4.53
N VAL A 57 44.81 24.33 -5.50
CA VAL A 57 45.22 23.96 -6.89
C VAL A 57 46.62 24.46 -7.22
N SER A 58 47.61 23.56 -7.14
CA SER A 58 48.91 23.75 -7.81
C SER A 58 48.79 23.42 -9.30
N SER A 59 49.67 24.03 -10.12
CA SER A 59 49.49 24.14 -11.57
C SER A 59 49.66 22.82 -12.34
N SER A 60 48.56 22.22 -12.83
CA SER A 60 48.47 21.55 -14.15
C SER A 60 47.05 21.04 -14.47
N ASN A 61 46.74 20.92 -15.78
CA ASN A 61 45.52 20.32 -16.38
C ASN A 61 44.21 21.13 -16.31
N GLU A 62 44.07 22.10 -17.23
CA GLU A 62 42.83 22.88 -17.46
C GLU A 62 41.59 22.01 -17.77
N ASN A 63 41.75 20.90 -18.50
CA ASN A 63 40.66 19.94 -18.77
C ASN A 63 40.00 19.36 -17.51
N ARG A 64 40.69 19.36 -16.36
CA ARG A 64 40.11 18.94 -15.06
C ARG A 64 39.29 20.06 -14.41
N ILE A 65 39.63 21.32 -14.69
CA ILE A 65 38.93 22.50 -14.20
C ILE A 65 37.58 22.65 -14.90
N GLU A 66 37.48 22.53 -16.24
CA GLU A 66 36.19 22.61 -16.94
C GLU A 66 35.19 21.53 -16.48
N ASN A 67 35.67 20.31 -16.24
CA ASN A 67 34.84 19.21 -15.73
C ASN A 67 34.37 19.45 -14.28
N LEU A 68 35.21 20.05 -13.43
CA LEU A 68 34.81 20.46 -12.08
C LEU A 68 33.83 21.63 -12.10
N PHE A 69 34.05 22.63 -12.97
CA PHE A 69 33.17 23.80 -13.11
C PHE A 69 31.79 23.41 -13.65
N SER A 70 31.73 22.45 -14.58
CA SER A 70 30.48 21.93 -15.13
C SER A 70 29.67 21.20 -14.05
N ARG A 71 30.31 20.29 -13.28
CA ARG A 71 29.65 19.60 -12.16
C ARG A 71 29.22 20.55 -11.05
N PHE A 72 30.04 21.54 -10.71
CA PHE A 72 29.69 22.57 -9.72
C PHE A 72 28.46 23.39 -10.16
N ILE A 73 28.35 23.70 -11.45
CA ILE A 73 27.14 24.36 -12.01
C ILE A 73 25.94 23.41 -11.97
N GLU A 74 26.08 22.12 -12.27
CA GLU A 74 25.01 21.13 -12.14
C GLU A 74 24.53 20.96 -10.69
N GLU A 75 25.44 20.87 -9.71
CA GLU A 75 25.14 20.78 -8.28
C GLU A 75 24.49 22.06 -7.75
N VAL A 76 25.01 23.24 -8.08
CA VAL A 76 24.43 24.53 -7.66
C VAL A 76 23.05 24.77 -8.29
N ILE A 77 22.83 24.34 -9.54
CA ILE A 77 21.48 24.39 -10.16
C ILE A 77 20.53 23.39 -9.48
N SER A 78 21.00 22.19 -9.14
CA SER A 78 20.22 21.19 -8.40
C SER A 78 19.76 21.70 -7.03
N ASP A 79 20.68 22.23 -6.22
CA ASP A 79 20.37 22.77 -4.89
C ASP A 79 19.53 24.05 -4.95
N ALA A 80 19.71 24.90 -5.96
CA ALA A 80 18.83 26.04 -6.21
C ALA A 80 17.39 25.58 -6.54
N LEU A 81 17.23 24.58 -7.41
CA LEU A 81 15.92 24.01 -7.75
C LEU A 81 15.26 23.32 -6.54
N TYR A 82 16.04 22.62 -5.71
CA TYR A 82 15.57 22.00 -4.47
C TYR A 82 15.15 23.04 -3.42
N THR A 83 15.88 24.15 -3.32
CA THR A 83 15.54 25.27 -2.43
C THR A 83 14.30 26.02 -2.90
N ILE A 84 14.11 26.16 -4.23
CA ILE A 84 12.91 26.80 -4.81
C ILE A 84 11.66 25.92 -4.61
N SER A 85 11.74 24.61 -4.86
CA SER A 85 10.60 23.70 -4.64
C SER A 85 10.19 23.61 -3.17
N SER A 86 11.16 23.61 -2.25
CA SER A 86 10.92 23.68 -0.81
C SER A 86 10.15 24.95 -0.39
N ASN A 87 10.40 26.09 -1.04
CA ASN A 87 9.72 27.35 -0.73
C ASN A 87 8.33 27.47 -1.39
N GLU A 88 8.09 26.88 -2.57
CA GLU A 88 6.72 26.76 -3.12
C GLU A 88 5.78 26.05 -2.11
N MET A 89 6.29 25.05 -1.39
CA MET A 89 5.52 24.25 -0.44
C MET A 89 5.02 25.05 0.77
N TYR A 90 5.77 26.07 1.22
CA TYR A 90 5.31 27.00 2.28
C TYR A 90 4.41 28.12 1.75
N SER A 91 4.55 28.51 0.48
CA SER A 91 3.80 29.64 -0.11
C SER A 91 2.30 29.37 -0.31
N LYS A 92 1.90 28.10 -0.46
CA LYS A 92 0.54 27.69 -0.86
C LYS A 92 -0.46 27.57 0.29
N THR A 93 -0.07 27.83 1.53
CA THR A 93 -0.91 27.66 2.73
C THR A 93 -1.49 28.99 3.27
N LEU A 94 -1.13 30.14 2.68
CA LEU A 94 -1.54 31.48 3.17
C LEU A 94 -2.04 32.40 2.05
N LEU A 95 -3.01 31.94 1.26
CA LEU A 95 -3.84 32.78 0.38
C LEU A 95 -5.30 32.28 0.41
N THR A 96 -6.08 32.80 1.36
CA THR A 96 -7.55 32.80 1.29
C THR A 96 -8.03 34.18 0.84
N ASP A 97 -9.20 34.25 0.23
CA ASP A 97 -9.70 35.47 -0.43
C ASP A 97 -9.93 36.63 0.53
N ASP A 98 -9.19 37.73 0.32
CA ASP A 98 -9.73 39.08 0.46
C ASP A 98 -8.94 40.09 -0.42
N GLU A 99 -9.28 41.38 -0.35
CA GLU A 99 -8.64 42.50 -1.08
C GLU A 99 -8.78 42.47 -2.63
N LYS A 100 -10.01 42.33 -3.10
CA LYS A 100 -10.43 42.82 -4.44
C LYS A 100 -11.47 43.93 -4.36
N HIS A 101 -11.24 45.02 -3.63
CA HIS A 101 -12.01 46.26 -3.78
C HIS A 101 -11.21 47.53 -3.39
N SER A 102 -11.80 48.69 -3.69
CA SER A 102 -11.26 50.05 -3.48
C SER A 102 -10.14 50.52 -4.43
N ARG A 103 -10.20 51.81 -4.76
CA ARG A 103 -9.33 52.53 -5.73
C ARG A 103 -8.74 53.78 -5.05
N LYS A 104 -7.74 54.37 -5.73
CA LYS A 104 -7.47 55.83 -5.83
C LYS A 104 -6.66 56.56 -4.73
N THR A 105 -5.58 57.20 -5.21
CA THR A 105 -5.06 58.58 -4.92
C THR A 105 -3.84 58.82 -4.02
N LYS A 106 -2.99 59.74 -4.53
CA LYS A 106 -1.96 60.60 -3.87
C LYS A 106 -0.67 59.92 -3.33
N LYS A 107 0.48 60.61 -3.17
CA LYS A 107 1.15 61.72 -3.91
C LYS A 107 2.55 61.97 -3.28
N ARG A 108 3.64 62.11 -4.08
CA ARG A 108 5.03 62.55 -3.66
C ARG A 108 5.75 61.60 -2.66
N SER A 109 7.08 61.63 -2.41
CA SER A 109 8.24 62.36 -3.01
C SER A 109 9.59 61.67 -2.67
N THR A 110 10.63 61.87 -3.50
CA THR A 110 12.07 61.62 -3.22
C THR A 110 12.68 62.74 -2.35
N PRO A 111 13.74 62.47 -1.54
CA PRO A 111 15.17 62.57 -1.96
C PRO A 111 16.10 61.55 -1.22
N ALA A 112 17.44 61.68 -1.16
CA ALA A 112 18.48 61.72 -2.21
C ALA A 112 19.91 61.64 -1.59
N ILE A 113 20.87 61.00 -2.29
CA ILE A 113 22.34 61.25 -2.30
C ILE A 113 23.16 61.25 -0.97
N ARG A 114 24.18 60.36 -0.89
CA ARG A 114 25.60 60.78 -0.67
C ARG A 114 26.64 59.72 -1.06
N LEU A 115 27.83 60.19 -1.42
CA LEU A 115 29.04 59.44 -1.80
C LEU A 115 30.19 59.85 -0.86
N VAL A 116 31.15 58.95 -0.63
CA VAL A 116 32.53 59.26 -0.17
C VAL A 116 33.48 58.23 -0.83
N ASN A 117 34.64 58.68 -1.30
CA ASN A 117 35.70 57.84 -1.90
C ASN A 117 36.84 57.59 -0.91
N ASN A 118 37.70 56.60 -1.18
CA ASN A 118 39.16 56.78 -1.09
C ASN A 118 39.93 55.68 -1.86
N GLU A 119 41.22 55.91 -2.05
CA GLU A 119 42.15 55.13 -2.92
C GLU A 119 43.30 54.54 -2.06
N ASN A 120 44.23 53.69 -2.52
CA ASN A 120 44.65 53.21 -3.86
C ASN A 120 44.92 51.65 -3.77
N SER A 121 45.55 50.89 -4.68
CA SER A 121 46.41 51.16 -5.85
C SER A 121 46.23 50.13 -6.99
N GLU A 122 47.04 50.26 -8.04
CA GLU A 122 47.13 49.36 -9.21
C GLU A 122 48.27 48.31 -9.09
N PRO A 123 48.63 47.47 -10.10
CA PRO A 123 47.95 47.22 -11.40
C PRO A 123 47.81 45.73 -11.82
N GLN A 124 46.73 45.39 -12.56
CA GLN A 124 46.69 44.43 -13.69
C GLN A 124 45.34 44.51 -14.41
N SER A 125 45.23 45.27 -15.51
CA SER A 125 43.93 45.51 -16.17
C SER A 125 43.97 45.70 -17.69
N THR A 126 43.64 44.66 -18.45
CA THR A 126 43.21 44.78 -19.87
C THR A 126 42.11 43.80 -20.29
N LEU A 127 41.95 42.64 -19.64
CA LEU A 127 40.96 41.63 -20.07
C LEU A 127 39.59 41.74 -19.37
N PHE A 128 39.55 42.02 -18.05
CA PHE A 128 38.32 41.98 -17.25
C PHE A 128 37.29 43.09 -17.60
N HIS A 129 37.74 44.24 -18.11
CA HIS A 129 36.86 45.40 -18.26
C HIS A 129 35.90 45.30 -19.46
N GLN A 130 36.21 44.48 -20.47
CA GLN A 130 35.32 44.23 -21.61
C GLN A 130 34.19 43.25 -21.27
N ILE A 131 34.46 42.24 -20.44
CA ILE A 131 33.48 41.23 -20.02
C ILE A 131 32.36 41.88 -19.20
N ARG A 132 32.72 42.67 -18.18
CA ARG A 132 31.79 43.29 -17.23
C ARG A 132 30.74 44.18 -17.90
N HIS A 133 31.11 44.81 -19.02
CA HIS A 133 30.23 45.74 -19.76
C HIS A 133 29.19 45.03 -20.65
N ARG A 134 29.40 43.76 -21.04
CA ARG A 134 28.42 42.94 -21.78
C ARG A 134 27.41 42.28 -20.84
N SER A 135 27.84 41.80 -19.67
CA SER A 135 26.95 41.13 -18.71
C SER A 135 25.86 42.08 -18.16
N SER A 136 26.20 43.37 -17.95
CA SER A 136 25.27 44.34 -17.35
C SER A 136 24.06 44.68 -18.23
N SER A 137 24.22 44.76 -19.57
CA SER A 137 23.10 45.05 -20.48
C SER A 137 22.14 43.87 -20.61
N ALA A 138 22.67 42.63 -20.61
CA ALA A 138 21.84 41.43 -20.56
C ALA A 138 20.99 41.39 -19.27
N PHE A 139 21.62 41.65 -18.12
CA PHE A 139 20.93 41.59 -16.82
C PHE A 139 19.80 42.62 -16.69
N ARG A 140 20.00 43.87 -17.18
CA ARG A 140 18.94 44.89 -17.24
C ARG A 140 17.82 44.57 -18.22
N THR A 141 18.12 43.84 -19.30
CA THR A 141 17.10 43.42 -20.29
C THR A 141 16.24 42.27 -19.77
N ILE A 142 16.81 41.36 -18.98
CA ILE A 142 16.09 40.27 -18.32
C ILE A 142 15.19 40.81 -17.20
N THR A 143 15.74 41.65 -16.31
CA THR A 143 15.01 42.13 -15.12
C THR A 143 13.85 43.08 -15.43
N ASN A 144 13.96 43.95 -16.43
CA ASN A 144 12.89 44.91 -16.74
C ASN A 144 11.70 44.33 -17.53
N ASN A 145 11.86 43.18 -18.20
CA ASN A 145 10.77 42.57 -18.98
C ASN A 145 9.87 41.64 -18.14
N TYR A 146 10.41 41.00 -17.10
CA TYR A 146 9.71 39.96 -16.32
C TYR A 146 9.08 40.48 -15.01
N THR A 147 8.38 41.61 -15.06
CA THR A 147 7.51 42.10 -13.97
C THR A 147 6.02 41.83 -14.22
N ARG A 148 5.69 40.85 -15.08
CA ARG A 148 4.33 40.33 -15.30
C ARG A 148 4.30 38.82 -15.05
N ARG A 149 3.15 38.32 -14.61
CA ARG A 149 2.93 36.92 -14.25
C ARG A 149 3.05 36.02 -15.48
N GLU A 150 4.15 35.27 -15.56
CA GLU A 150 4.30 34.11 -16.43
C GLU A 150 4.78 32.91 -15.60
N THR A 151 4.35 31.70 -15.96
CA THR A 151 4.79 30.46 -15.31
C THR A 151 6.16 30.03 -15.80
N VAL A 152 6.85 29.19 -15.01
CA VAL A 152 8.18 28.64 -15.36
C VAL A 152 8.16 27.96 -16.73
N ASP A 153 7.06 27.32 -17.10
CA ASP A 153 6.90 26.65 -18.39
C ASP A 153 6.92 27.63 -19.58
N SER A 154 6.43 28.87 -19.42
CA SER A 154 6.59 29.94 -20.43
C SER A 154 8.07 30.29 -20.60
N VAL A 155 8.78 30.47 -19.49
CA VAL A 155 10.21 30.82 -19.49
C VAL A 155 11.06 29.71 -20.13
N VAL A 156 10.79 28.44 -19.79
CA VAL A 156 11.48 27.28 -20.37
C VAL A 156 11.20 27.15 -21.87
N ASN A 157 9.94 27.30 -22.31
CA ASN A 157 9.60 27.27 -23.74
C ASN A 157 10.24 28.45 -24.50
N ASN A 158 10.20 29.67 -23.96
CA ASN A 158 10.85 30.84 -24.55
C ASN A 158 12.36 30.67 -24.66
N ILE A 159 13.02 30.04 -23.68
CA ILE A 159 14.45 29.70 -23.74
C ILE A 159 14.72 28.65 -24.82
N ALA A 160 13.97 27.54 -24.84
CA ALA A 160 14.13 26.47 -25.83
C ALA A 160 13.91 26.99 -27.27
N GLN A 161 12.88 27.82 -27.46
CA GLN A 161 12.54 28.42 -28.75
C GLN A 161 13.54 29.50 -29.17
N LYS A 162 14.17 30.19 -28.22
CA LYS A 162 15.31 31.08 -28.50
C LYS A 162 16.56 30.30 -28.92
N VAL A 163 16.94 29.25 -28.18
CA VAL A 163 18.07 28.36 -28.55
C VAL A 163 17.87 27.74 -29.94
N TYR A 164 16.64 27.34 -30.26
CA TYR A 164 16.25 26.88 -31.60
C TYR A 164 16.48 27.96 -32.68
N ASN A 165 16.02 29.19 -32.43
CA ASN A 165 16.19 30.31 -33.37
C ASN A 165 17.66 30.74 -33.54
N ASP A 166 18.44 30.74 -32.45
CA ASP A 166 19.87 31.08 -32.49
C ASP A 166 20.66 30.01 -33.27
N SER A 167 20.38 28.72 -33.04
CA SER A 167 20.89 27.61 -33.88
C SER A 167 20.48 27.72 -35.35
N PHE A 168 19.25 28.18 -35.62
CA PHE A 168 18.74 28.39 -36.98
C PHE A 168 19.44 29.57 -37.68
N ASN A 169 19.87 30.59 -36.93
CA ASN A 169 20.65 31.71 -37.46
C ASN A 169 22.11 31.30 -37.76
N GLU A 170 22.75 30.47 -36.93
CA GLU A 170 24.07 29.89 -37.25
C GLU A 170 24.01 29.03 -38.53
N LEU A 171 22.98 28.19 -38.67
CA LEU A 171 22.69 27.44 -39.89
C LEU A 171 22.52 28.36 -41.11
N ARG A 172 21.92 29.55 -40.93
CA ARG A 172 21.74 30.56 -41.98
C ARG A 172 23.06 31.23 -42.39
N HIS A 173 24.03 31.36 -41.50
CA HIS A 173 25.39 31.81 -41.84
C HIS A 173 26.19 30.72 -42.56
N GLY A 174 26.08 29.45 -42.15
CA GLY A 174 26.77 28.32 -42.79
C GLY A 174 26.39 28.08 -44.27
N LEU A 175 25.17 28.47 -44.66
CA LEU A 175 24.65 28.35 -46.03
C LEU A 175 25.40 29.17 -47.10
N ARG A 176 26.33 30.06 -46.71
CA ARG A 176 27.21 30.77 -47.66
C ARG A 176 28.43 29.97 -48.12
N SER A 177 28.68 28.78 -47.58
CA SER A 177 29.81 27.93 -47.99
C SER A 177 29.51 27.13 -49.28
N SER A 178 30.47 27.13 -50.22
CA SER A 178 30.30 26.61 -51.59
C SER A 178 30.68 25.12 -51.75
N SER A 179 30.51 24.30 -50.71
CA SER A 179 30.88 22.87 -50.72
C SER A 179 29.66 21.94 -50.92
N PRO A 180 29.68 21.03 -51.92
CA PRO A 180 28.64 20.01 -52.09
C PRO A 180 28.51 19.07 -50.89
N VAL A 181 29.63 18.68 -50.28
CA VAL A 181 29.67 17.76 -49.12
C VAL A 181 28.96 18.36 -47.91
N GLY A 182 29.14 19.67 -47.68
CA GLY A 182 28.44 20.40 -46.63
C GLY A 182 26.91 20.33 -46.78
N ARG A 183 26.39 20.45 -48.01
CA ARG A 183 24.95 20.37 -48.29
C ARG A 183 24.38 18.97 -48.04
N VAL A 184 25.10 17.91 -48.39
CA VAL A 184 24.67 16.52 -48.15
C VAL A 184 24.63 16.18 -46.66
N LEU A 185 25.64 16.62 -45.89
CA LEU A 185 25.64 16.49 -44.43
C LEU A 185 24.50 17.30 -43.80
N LEU A 186 24.25 18.52 -44.28
CA LEU A 186 23.13 19.35 -43.82
C LEU A 186 21.78 18.68 -44.08
N PHE A 187 21.59 18.05 -45.25
CA PHE A 187 20.35 17.35 -45.60
C PHE A 187 20.08 16.15 -44.69
N LYS A 188 21.11 15.33 -44.39
CA LYS A 188 21.01 14.24 -43.41
C LYS A 188 20.73 14.76 -41.99
N ARG A 189 21.32 15.89 -41.59
CA ARG A 189 21.09 16.52 -40.27
C ARG A 189 19.70 17.19 -40.18
N LEU A 190 19.13 17.65 -41.29
CA LEU A 190 17.75 18.13 -41.40
C LEU A 190 16.72 17.00 -41.37
N GLN A 191 17.04 15.83 -41.97
CA GLN A 191 16.22 14.63 -41.82
C GLN A 191 16.23 14.11 -40.37
N SER A 192 17.40 14.04 -39.73
CA SER A 192 17.47 13.60 -38.32
C SER A 192 16.81 14.60 -37.36
N THR A 193 16.95 15.92 -37.56
CA THR A 193 16.24 16.91 -36.72
C THR A 193 14.73 16.96 -36.99
N LYS A 194 14.24 16.64 -38.20
CA LYS A 194 12.79 16.40 -38.42
C LYS A 194 12.31 15.14 -37.71
N ALA A 195 13.06 14.04 -37.76
CA ALA A 195 12.72 12.81 -37.04
C ALA A 195 12.71 13.04 -35.52
N VAL A 196 13.71 13.73 -34.98
CA VAL A 196 13.75 14.16 -33.57
C VAL A 196 12.60 15.11 -33.25
N SER A 197 12.22 16.03 -34.14
CA SER A 197 11.07 16.92 -33.93
C SER A 197 9.71 16.21 -33.96
N GLN A 198 9.56 15.13 -34.73
CA GLN A 198 8.35 14.31 -34.70
C GLN A 198 8.31 13.43 -33.44
N ASN A 199 9.43 12.81 -33.07
CA ASN A 199 9.54 12.04 -31.82
C ASN A 199 9.42 12.94 -30.56
N ALA A 200 9.80 14.22 -30.65
CA ALA A 200 9.62 15.18 -29.58
C ALA A 200 8.16 15.61 -29.38
N LYS A 201 7.31 15.48 -30.41
CA LYS A 201 5.86 15.69 -30.28
C LYS A 201 5.13 14.50 -29.65
N THR A 202 5.82 13.38 -29.44
CA THR A 202 5.38 12.23 -28.64
C THR A 202 6.10 12.13 -27.29
N LEU A 203 6.64 13.25 -26.77
CA LEU A 203 6.90 13.34 -25.33
C LEU A 203 5.56 13.31 -24.58
N PHE A 204 5.22 12.13 -24.08
CA PHE A 204 4.29 11.98 -22.96
C PHE A 204 4.76 12.90 -21.83
N THR A 205 3.87 13.73 -21.29
CA THR A 205 4.19 14.59 -20.16
C THR A 205 4.33 13.74 -18.91
N TYR A 206 5.57 13.31 -18.63
CA TYR A 206 5.98 12.93 -17.29
C TYR A 206 5.64 14.10 -16.36
N GLY A 207 4.61 13.92 -15.53
CA GLY A 207 4.23 14.92 -14.54
C GLY A 207 5.39 15.17 -13.55
N LYS A 208 5.34 16.27 -12.80
CA LYS A 208 6.34 16.58 -11.76
C LYS A 208 6.49 15.44 -10.71
N ASP A 209 5.47 14.59 -10.59
CA ASP A 209 5.41 13.43 -9.70
C ASP A 209 5.84 12.10 -10.37
N GLY A 210 6.53 12.16 -11.52
CA GLY A 210 7.37 11.08 -12.07
C GLY A 210 6.68 9.90 -12.77
N HIS A 211 5.58 9.35 -12.24
CA HIS A 211 5.11 8.01 -12.64
C HIS A 211 3.61 7.87 -12.99
N TYR A 212 2.87 8.98 -13.03
CA TYR A 212 1.55 9.00 -13.68
C TYR A 212 1.70 9.32 -15.16
N PHE A 213 1.46 8.32 -16.00
CA PHE A 213 1.36 8.49 -17.44
C PHE A 213 0.08 9.24 -17.75
N LEU A 214 0.23 10.40 -18.40
CA LEU A 214 -0.86 11.19 -18.97
C LEU A 214 -0.55 11.33 -20.46
N ASP A 215 -1.46 10.88 -21.32
CA ASP A 215 -1.43 11.28 -22.73
C ASP A 215 -1.55 12.80 -22.83
N HIS A 216 -1.11 13.37 -23.96
CA HIS A 216 -1.32 14.80 -24.25
C HIS A 216 -2.80 15.19 -24.13
N ILE A 217 -3.13 15.90 -23.06
CA ILE A 217 -4.44 16.52 -22.88
C ILE A 217 -4.51 17.74 -23.79
N ASP A 218 -5.48 17.75 -24.69
CA ASP A 218 -5.76 18.92 -25.53
C ASP A 218 -6.68 19.88 -24.73
N PRO A 219 -6.33 21.17 -24.57
CA PRO A 219 -7.18 22.13 -23.88
C PRO A 219 -8.41 22.56 -24.70
N THR A 220 -8.40 22.39 -26.02
CA THR A 220 -9.44 22.79 -26.97
C THR A 220 -10.43 21.67 -27.31
N GLU A 221 -10.03 20.41 -27.15
CA GLU A 221 -10.89 19.24 -27.36
C GLU A 221 -12.12 19.27 -26.40
N PRO A 222 -13.36 19.14 -26.90
CA PRO A 222 -14.58 19.17 -26.06
C PRO A 222 -14.57 18.12 -24.95
N LYS A 223 -14.97 18.52 -23.73
CA LYS A 223 -14.93 17.70 -22.51
C LYS A 223 -16.29 17.66 -21.81
N TYR A 224 -16.41 16.81 -20.79
CA TYR A 224 -17.48 16.90 -19.79
C TYR A 224 -17.19 18.05 -18.83
N SER A 225 -18.21 18.82 -18.39
CA SER A 225 -17.98 19.84 -17.35
C SER A 225 -17.84 19.21 -15.95
N LYS A 226 -18.61 18.13 -15.70
CA LYS A 226 -18.66 17.40 -14.43
C LYS A 226 -18.90 15.90 -14.65
N ILE A 227 -18.09 15.07 -13.99
CA ILE A 227 -18.21 13.60 -13.97
C ILE A 227 -18.48 13.13 -12.53
N LEU A 228 -19.41 12.18 -12.37
CA LEU A 228 -19.62 11.46 -11.11
C LEU A 228 -18.86 10.13 -11.12
N ILE A 229 -18.18 9.81 -10.03
CA ILE A 229 -17.43 8.57 -9.87
C ILE A 229 -18.26 7.63 -8.99
N ALA A 230 -18.89 6.61 -9.60
CA ALA A 230 -19.77 5.66 -8.91
C ALA A 230 -18.98 4.50 -8.26
N ASN A 231 -17.89 4.84 -7.54
CA ASN A 231 -16.98 3.89 -6.91
C ASN A 231 -16.24 4.54 -5.73
N ARG A 232 -15.39 3.77 -5.03
CA ARG A 232 -14.65 4.16 -3.82
C ARG A 232 -13.17 3.77 -3.89
N GLY A 233 -12.41 4.10 -2.85
CA GLY A 233 -11.04 3.59 -2.65
C GLY A 233 -10.05 4.05 -3.73
N GLU A 234 -9.10 3.19 -4.10
CA GLU A 234 -8.02 3.56 -5.04
C GLU A 234 -8.57 3.98 -6.40
N ILE A 235 -9.52 3.23 -6.96
CA ILE A 235 -10.04 3.49 -8.30
C ILE A 235 -10.77 4.82 -8.38
N ALA A 236 -11.42 5.25 -7.30
CA ALA A 236 -12.00 6.59 -7.24
C ALA A 236 -10.90 7.67 -7.24
N CYS A 237 -9.82 7.51 -6.47
CA CYS A 237 -8.65 8.39 -6.52
C CYS A 237 -8.01 8.41 -7.93
N ARG A 238 -7.82 7.25 -8.55
CA ARG A 238 -7.24 7.06 -9.90
C ARG A 238 -8.03 7.81 -10.97
N VAL A 239 -9.36 7.75 -10.94
CA VAL A 239 -10.24 8.45 -11.88
C VAL A 239 -10.26 9.97 -11.62
N ILE A 240 -10.33 10.39 -10.35
CA ILE A 240 -10.32 11.80 -9.98
C ILE A 240 -9.00 12.48 -10.43
N ARG A 241 -7.85 11.81 -10.35
CA ARG A 241 -6.57 12.35 -10.84
C ARG A 241 -6.61 12.71 -12.34
N THR A 242 -7.07 11.80 -13.20
CA THR A 242 -7.21 12.09 -14.64
C THR A 242 -8.25 13.18 -14.90
N CYS A 243 -9.41 13.15 -14.24
CA CYS A 243 -10.43 14.20 -14.39
C CYS A 243 -9.87 15.59 -14.04
N LYS A 244 -9.12 15.72 -12.94
CA LYS A 244 -8.48 16.98 -12.54
C LYS A 244 -7.38 17.41 -13.49
N ALA A 245 -6.57 16.48 -14.02
CA ALA A 245 -5.60 16.78 -15.08
C ALA A 245 -6.28 17.29 -16.37
N MET A 246 -7.47 16.78 -16.71
CA MET A 246 -8.26 17.22 -17.88
C MET A 246 -8.96 18.57 -17.68
N GLY A 247 -9.11 19.04 -16.43
CA GLY A 247 -9.88 20.23 -16.05
C GLY A 247 -11.38 19.97 -15.80
N ILE A 248 -11.77 18.72 -15.56
CA ILE A 248 -13.17 18.29 -15.37
C ILE A 248 -13.49 18.23 -13.88
N LYS A 249 -14.65 18.79 -13.47
CA LYS A 249 -15.12 18.70 -12.08
C LYS A 249 -15.52 17.27 -11.70
N THR A 250 -15.31 16.91 -10.45
CA THR A 250 -15.48 15.54 -9.93
C THR A 250 -16.48 15.47 -8.78
N VAL A 251 -17.43 14.53 -8.87
CA VAL A 251 -18.36 14.17 -7.78
C VAL A 251 -17.99 12.80 -7.24
N ALA A 252 -17.67 12.69 -5.95
CA ALA A 252 -17.58 11.41 -5.25
C ALA A 252 -18.93 11.03 -4.64
N VAL A 253 -19.28 9.74 -4.69
CA VAL A 253 -20.35 9.16 -3.88
C VAL A 253 -19.73 8.32 -2.76
N HIS A 254 -20.26 8.42 -1.53
CA HIS A 254 -19.69 7.69 -0.40
C HIS A 254 -20.75 7.14 0.55
N SER A 255 -20.41 6.08 1.28
CA SER A 255 -21.18 5.63 2.44
C SER A 255 -20.88 6.50 3.67
N ASP A 256 -21.69 6.35 4.72
CA ASP A 256 -21.43 6.89 6.06
C ASP A 256 -19.98 6.67 6.54
N VAL A 257 -19.46 5.44 6.47
CA VAL A 257 -18.11 5.06 6.89
C VAL A 257 -17.00 5.54 5.95
N ASP A 258 -17.30 5.81 4.67
CA ASP A 258 -16.33 6.37 3.72
C ASP A 258 -16.24 7.90 3.76
N SER A 259 -17.02 8.58 4.60
CA SER A 259 -17.07 10.05 4.72
C SER A 259 -15.71 10.73 4.99
N THR A 260 -14.72 10.00 5.50
CA THR A 260 -13.34 10.51 5.73
C THR A 260 -12.29 9.94 4.76
N SER A 261 -12.69 9.11 3.80
CA SER A 261 -11.79 8.44 2.85
C SER A 261 -11.10 9.41 1.88
N LEU A 262 -9.95 9.01 1.32
CA LEU A 262 -9.11 9.88 0.51
C LEU A 262 -9.83 10.42 -0.73
N PHE A 263 -10.56 9.57 -1.45
CA PHE A 263 -11.29 9.95 -2.67
C PHE A 263 -12.37 11.02 -2.42
N VAL A 264 -13.01 11.03 -1.24
CA VAL A 264 -13.98 12.05 -0.83
C VAL A 264 -13.31 13.41 -0.67
N LYS A 265 -12.12 13.44 -0.06
CA LYS A 265 -11.28 14.64 0.10
C LYS A 265 -10.64 15.11 -1.21
N MET A 266 -10.52 14.22 -2.19
CA MET A 266 -9.95 14.54 -3.51
C MET A 266 -10.98 15.10 -4.50
N ALA A 267 -12.26 14.78 -4.35
CA ALA A 267 -13.31 15.27 -5.23
C ALA A 267 -13.60 16.77 -5.04
N ASP A 268 -14.30 17.38 -5.99
CA ASP A 268 -14.72 18.79 -5.90
C ASP A 268 -16.09 18.92 -5.22
N GLU A 269 -16.92 17.89 -5.35
CA GLU A 269 -18.20 17.71 -4.67
C GLU A 269 -18.29 16.26 -4.13
N ALA A 270 -18.99 16.06 -3.01
CA ALA A 270 -19.18 14.73 -2.43
C ALA A 270 -20.61 14.56 -1.88
N VAL A 271 -21.19 13.37 -2.07
CA VAL A 271 -22.56 13.07 -1.62
C VAL A 271 -22.61 11.72 -0.88
N CYS A 272 -23.23 11.72 0.30
CA CYS A 272 -23.52 10.51 1.06
C CYS A 272 -24.70 9.76 0.42
N ILE A 273 -24.49 8.50 0.05
CA ILE A 273 -25.46 7.63 -0.65
C ILE A 273 -26.01 6.51 0.24
N GLY A 274 -25.89 6.64 1.56
CA GLY A 274 -26.48 5.71 2.54
C GLY A 274 -25.45 4.93 3.37
N PRO A 275 -25.88 3.85 4.04
CA PRO A 275 -25.06 3.16 5.03
C PRO A 275 -24.00 2.23 4.41
N ALA A 276 -23.05 1.81 5.25
CA ALA A 276 -21.88 1.04 4.87
C ALA A 276 -22.13 -0.21 3.99
N PRO A 277 -23.18 -1.04 4.20
CA PRO A 277 -23.42 -2.23 3.39
C PRO A 277 -23.67 -1.89 1.92
N THR A 278 -22.79 -2.38 1.03
CA THR A 278 -22.75 -2.01 -0.39
C THR A 278 -24.08 -2.13 -1.14
N ARG A 279 -24.96 -3.06 -0.76
CA ARG A 279 -26.32 -3.23 -1.33
C ARG A 279 -27.25 -2.02 -1.10
N LEU A 280 -27.00 -1.25 -0.05
CA LEU A 280 -27.81 -0.08 0.32
C LEU A 280 -27.22 1.24 -0.20
N SER A 281 -25.91 1.27 -0.43
CA SER A 281 -25.14 2.40 -0.95
C SER A 281 -24.62 2.15 -2.39
N TYR A 282 -23.38 1.68 -2.57
CA TYR A 282 -22.70 1.66 -3.88
C TYR A 282 -23.33 0.79 -4.98
N LEU A 283 -24.23 -0.13 -4.64
CA LEU A 283 -25.02 -0.95 -5.60
C LEU A 283 -26.44 -0.41 -5.82
N ASN A 284 -26.82 0.68 -5.14
CA ASN A 284 -28.17 1.23 -5.20
C ASN A 284 -28.30 2.18 -6.42
N GLU A 285 -28.58 1.59 -7.58
CA GLU A 285 -28.73 2.28 -8.87
C GLU A 285 -29.54 3.59 -8.78
N ASP A 286 -30.65 3.56 -8.01
CA ASP A 286 -31.62 4.65 -8.00
C ASP A 286 -31.15 5.84 -7.14
N ILE A 287 -30.41 5.59 -6.03
CA ILE A 287 -29.73 6.66 -5.28
C ILE A 287 -28.59 7.27 -6.10
N ILE A 288 -27.84 6.47 -6.88
CA ILE A 288 -26.81 7.02 -7.78
C ILE A 288 -27.44 7.92 -8.84
N LEU A 289 -28.55 7.50 -9.46
CA LEU A 289 -29.28 8.30 -10.46
C LEU A 289 -29.89 9.59 -9.86
N GLU A 290 -30.40 9.53 -8.64
CA GLU A 290 -30.85 10.72 -7.91
C GLU A 290 -29.67 11.67 -7.63
N THR A 291 -28.50 11.13 -7.27
CA THR A 291 -27.28 11.91 -7.00
C THR A 291 -26.72 12.58 -8.25
N VAL A 292 -26.75 11.90 -9.40
CA VAL A 292 -26.42 12.48 -10.71
C VAL A 292 -27.33 13.68 -11.01
N LYS A 293 -28.65 13.52 -10.81
CA LYS A 293 -29.64 14.61 -11.01
C LYS A 293 -29.42 15.78 -10.07
N LYS A 294 -29.14 15.53 -8.79
CA LYS A 294 -28.85 16.56 -7.77
C LYS A 294 -27.58 17.36 -8.06
N THR A 295 -26.55 16.71 -8.60
CA THR A 295 -25.23 17.34 -8.83
C THR A 295 -25.05 17.89 -10.24
N GLY A 296 -25.87 17.47 -11.22
CA GLY A 296 -25.73 17.87 -12.62
C GLY A 296 -24.49 17.28 -13.28
N ALA A 297 -24.11 16.05 -12.93
CA ALA A 297 -23.03 15.34 -13.61
C ALA A 297 -23.49 14.88 -15.01
N GLU A 298 -22.69 15.19 -16.04
CA GLU A 298 -23.00 14.85 -17.44
C GLU A 298 -22.72 13.37 -17.76
N ALA A 299 -21.83 12.74 -16.99
CA ALA A 299 -21.39 11.37 -17.19
C ALA A 299 -21.04 10.68 -15.85
N VAL A 300 -21.12 9.35 -15.85
CA VAL A 300 -20.74 8.49 -14.71
C VAL A 300 -19.58 7.59 -15.09
N HIS A 301 -18.50 7.65 -14.33
CA HIS A 301 -17.41 6.68 -14.40
C HIS A 301 -17.62 5.60 -13.33
N PRO A 302 -17.87 4.33 -13.69
CA PRO A 302 -18.15 3.27 -12.74
C PRO A 302 -16.88 2.66 -12.11
N GLY A 303 -15.70 2.87 -12.71
CA GLY A 303 -14.47 2.21 -12.27
C GLY A 303 -14.50 0.72 -12.60
N TYR A 304 -14.29 -0.13 -11.59
CA TYR A 304 -14.42 -1.58 -11.69
C TYR A 304 -15.25 -2.16 -10.55
N GLY A 305 -15.95 -3.27 -10.80
CA GLY A 305 -16.90 -3.83 -9.87
C GLY A 305 -18.10 -2.91 -9.61
N PHE A 306 -18.83 -3.17 -8.52
CA PHE A 306 -20.09 -2.50 -8.20
C PHE A 306 -21.09 -2.52 -9.37
N LEU A 307 -21.24 -1.39 -10.07
CA LEU A 307 -22.17 -1.21 -11.18
C LEU A 307 -21.48 -1.18 -12.56
N SER A 308 -20.17 -1.41 -12.65
CA SER A 308 -19.40 -1.31 -13.91
C SER A 308 -19.79 -2.31 -14.99
N GLU A 309 -20.42 -3.42 -14.62
CA GLU A 309 -20.86 -4.49 -15.54
C GLU A 309 -22.36 -4.75 -15.41
N ASN A 310 -23.12 -3.73 -14.96
CA ASN A 310 -24.57 -3.80 -14.81
C ASN A 310 -25.28 -3.19 -16.02
N THR A 311 -25.77 -4.05 -16.91
CA THR A 311 -26.59 -3.70 -18.09
C THR A 311 -27.75 -2.75 -17.77
N LYS A 312 -28.45 -2.96 -16.64
CA LYS A 312 -29.62 -2.15 -16.27
C LYS A 312 -29.21 -0.73 -15.88
N PHE A 313 -28.13 -0.61 -15.10
CA PHE A 313 -27.60 0.69 -14.71
C PHE A 313 -27.08 1.50 -15.90
N ALA A 314 -26.28 0.88 -16.78
CA ALA A 314 -25.78 1.52 -18.00
C ALA A 314 -26.94 2.00 -18.91
N LYS A 315 -28.01 1.19 -19.05
CA LYS A 315 -29.22 1.60 -19.77
C LYS A 315 -29.98 2.73 -19.05
N LYS A 316 -30.21 2.65 -17.73
CA LYS A 316 -30.91 3.70 -16.96
C LYS A 316 -30.20 5.06 -17.08
N LEU A 317 -28.87 5.10 -17.18
CA LEU A 317 -28.11 6.34 -17.41
C LEU A 317 -28.37 6.92 -18.80
N ALA A 318 -28.27 6.09 -19.85
CA ALA A 318 -28.55 6.50 -21.22
C ALA A 318 -30.01 6.99 -21.39
N ASP A 319 -30.98 6.32 -20.76
CA ASP A 319 -32.39 6.72 -20.74
C ASP A 319 -32.63 8.08 -20.02
N HIS A 320 -31.62 8.61 -19.31
CA HIS A 320 -31.63 9.94 -18.68
C HIS A 320 -30.69 10.95 -19.37
N ASN A 321 -30.12 10.63 -20.54
CA ASN A 321 -29.10 11.42 -21.25
C ASN A 321 -27.80 11.63 -20.44
N VAL A 322 -27.44 10.68 -19.58
CA VAL A 322 -26.17 10.66 -18.84
C VAL A 322 -25.26 9.62 -19.46
N GLU A 323 -24.04 10.01 -19.85
CA GLU A 323 -23.09 9.08 -20.46
C GLU A 323 -22.54 8.08 -19.42
N PHE A 324 -22.53 6.80 -19.76
CA PHE A 324 -21.83 5.76 -19.00
C PHE A 324 -20.41 5.59 -19.55
N ILE A 325 -19.39 5.94 -18.77
CA ILE A 325 -17.98 5.89 -19.21
C ILE A 325 -17.48 4.44 -19.11
N GLY A 326 -17.85 3.64 -20.10
CA GLY A 326 -17.64 2.20 -20.22
C GLY A 326 -18.18 1.72 -21.58
N PRO A 327 -18.30 0.41 -21.80
CA PRO A 327 -18.93 -0.13 -23.02
C PRO A 327 -20.46 0.01 -23.01
N SER A 328 -21.09 -0.24 -24.16
CA SER A 328 -22.55 -0.19 -24.29
C SER A 328 -23.26 -1.24 -23.42
N SER A 329 -24.51 -0.96 -23.01
CA SER A 329 -25.35 -1.94 -22.30
C SER A 329 -25.56 -3.23 -23.10
N HIS A 330 -25.56 -3.16 -24.43
CA HIS A 330 -25.61 -4.33 -25.31
C HIS A 330 -24.33 -5.17 -25.17
N SER A 331 -23.15 -4.55 -25.24
CA SER A 331 -21.86 -5.25 -25.14
C SER A 331 -21.64 -5.85 -23.74
N ILE A 332 -22.11 -5.18 -22.67
CA ILE A 332 -22.13 -5.72 -21.31
C ILE A 332 -23.03 -6.98 -21.26
N GLN A 333 -24.25 -6.89 -21.77
CA GLN A 333 -25.18 -8.02 -21.80
C GLN A 333 -24.66 -9.19 -22.65
N ALA A 334 -23.99 -8.89 -23.76
CA ALA A 334 -23.45 -9.89 -24.69
C ALA A 334 -22.35 -10.76 -24.07
N MET A 335 -21.54 -10.20 -23.17
CA MET A 335 -20.41 -10.91 -22.56
C MET A 335 -20.67 -11.42 -21.14
N GLY A 336 -21.67 -10.87 -20.43
CA GLY A 336 -21.99 -11.23 -19.04
C GLY A 336 -22.64 -12.61 -18.81
N ASP A 337 -23.19 -13.25 -19.85
CA ASP A 337 -23.62 -14.66 -19.81
C ASP A 337 -22.58 -15.53 -20.53
N LYS A 338 -22.01 -16.52 -19.83
CA LYS A 338 -20.91 -17.35 -20.36
C LYS A 338 -21.33 -18.29 -21.48
N ILE A 339 -22.60 -18.69 -21.56
CA ILE A 339 -23.10 -19.50 -22.67
C ILE A 339 -23.28 -18.59 -23.91
N HIS A 340 -23.82 -17.40 -23.72
CA HIS A 340 -24.01 -16.43 -24.81
C HIS A 340 -22.68 -15.90 -25.38
N SER A 341 -21.74 -15.52 -24.52
CA SER A 341 -20.42 -15.01 -24.92
C SER A 341 -19.61 -16.05 -25.68
N LYS A 342 -19.67 -17.33 -25.29
CA LYS A 342 -19.13 -18.46 -26.07
C LYS A 342 -19.74 -18.58 -27.46
N VAL A 343 -21.05 -18.44 -27.60
CA VAL A 343 -21.73 -18.50 -28.90
C VAL A 343 -21.29 -17.36 -29.82
N ILE A 344 -21.04 -16.17 -29.27
CA ILE A 344 -20.46 -15.04 -30.02
C ILE A 344 -19.01 -15.33 -30.40
N ALA A 345 -18.16 -15.73 -29.45
CA ALA A 345 -16.75 -16.02 -29.69
C ALA A 345 -16.55 -17.13 -30.74
N ARG A 346 -17.37 -18.19 -30.73
CA ARG A 346 -17.35 -19.24 -31.76
C ARG A 346 -17.77 -18.71 -33.14
N LYS A 347 -18.79 -17.85 -33.23
CA LYS A 347 -19.18 -17.17 -34.49
C LYS A 347 -18.08 -16.23 -35.01
N ALA A 348 -17.37 -15.56 -34.10
CA ALA A 348 -16.20 -14.74 -34.38
C ALA A 348 -14.93 -15.55 -34.68
N LYS A 349 -14.98 -16.90 -34.63
CA LYS A 349 -13.87 -17.83 -34.88
C LYS A 349 -12.69 -17.72 -33.90
N ILE A 350 -12.96 -17.28 -32.67
CA ILE A 350 -11.97 -17.21 -31.59
C ILE A 350 -11.58 -18.62 -31.12
N SER A 351 -10.34 -18.78 -30.67
CA SER A 351 -9.81 -20.03 -30.10
C SER A 351 -10.52 -20.35 -28.76
N MET A 352 -11.38 -21.37 -28.73
CA MET A 352 -12.22 -21.74 -27.57
C MET A 352 -11.66 -22.92 -26.77
N ILE A 353 -11.87 -22.93 -25.44
CA ILE A 353 -11.62 -24.14 -24.62
C ILE A 353 -12.54 -25.27 -25.14
N PRO A 354 -12.02 -26.48 -25.43
CA PRO A 354 -12.87 -27.62 -25.77
C PRO A 354 -13.86 -27.92 -24.65
N GLY A 355 -15.15 -28.04 -24.96
CA GLY A 355 -16.19 -28.15 -23.96
C GLY A 355 -17.57 -28.33 -24.56
N TYR A 356 -18.59 -28.36 -23.69
CA TYR A 356 -19.98 -28.38 -24.14
C TYR A 356 -20.49 -26.96 -24.39
N ASP A 357 -21.21 -26.81 -25.50
CA ASP A 357 -21.62 -25.52 -26.06
C ASP A 357 -22.96 -24.98 -25.52
N GLY A 358 -23.67 -25.78 -24.72
CA GLY A 358 -24.96 -25.44 -24.12
C GLY A 358 -24.99 -25.65 -22.62
N GLU A 359 -26.19 -25.65 -22.06
CA GLU A 359 -26.44 -25.92 -20.65
C GLU A 359 -26.44 -27.43 -20.35
N VAL A 360 -25.70 -27.84 -19.32
CA VAL A 360 -25.76 -29.19 -18.75
C VAL A 360 -26.83 -29.20 -17.66
N LYS A 361 -27.92 -29.93 -17.93
CA LYS A 361 -29.16 -29.88 -17.13
C LYS A 361 -29.07 -30.70 -15.84
N ASP A 362 -28.51 -31.90 -15.98
CA ASP A 362 -28.52 -32.96 -14.96
C ASP A 362 -27.17 -33.67 -14.81
N GLU A 363 -27.06 -34.42 -13.71
CA GLU A 363 -25.88 -35.17 -13.28
C GLU A 363 -25.43 -36.23 -14.31
N GLU A 364 -26.35 -36.86 -15.04
CA GLU A 364 -26.04 -37.88 -16.05
C GLU A 364 -25.56 -37.25 -17.37
N GLN A 365 -26.16 -36.13 -17.78
CA GLN A 365 -25.65 -35.32 -18.89
C GLN A 365 -24.25 -34.81 -18.59
N CYS A 366 -23.97 -34.40 -17.35
CA CYS A 366 -22.62 -34.00 -16.93
C CYS A 366 -21.62 -35.13 -17.14
N VAL A 367 -21.92 -36.36 -16.72
CA VAL A 367 -21.03 -37.51 -16.89
C VAL A 367 -20.81 -37.87 -18.37
N ARG A 368 -21.86 -37.87 -19.20
CA ARG A 368 -21.70 -38.12 -20.66
C ARG A 368 -20.79 -37.08 -21.30
N VAL A 369 -21.10 -35.80 -21.12
CA VAL A 369 -20.31 -34.66 -21.61
C VAL A 369 -18.86 -34.70 -21.12
N SER A 370 -18.63 -35.12 -19.87
CA SER A 370 -17.29 -35.21 -19.29
C SER A 370 -16.44 -36.33 -19.92
N ASN A 371 -17.07 -37.41 -20.37
CA ASN A 371 -16.41 -38.47 -21.15
C ASN A 371 -16.17 -38.04 -22.60
N ASP A 372 -17.11 -37.34 -23.23
CA ASP A 372 -16.96 -36.82 -24.60
C ASP A 372 -15.79 -35.80 -24.72
N ILE A 373 -15.59 -34.97 -23.69
CA ILE A 373 -14.44 -34.05 -23.54
C ILE A 373 -13.17 -34.79 -23.07
N GLY A 374 -13.37 -35.93 -22.40
CA GLY A 374 -12.39 -36.68 -21.63
C GLY A 374 -11.94 -35.96 -20.36
N TYR A 375 -11.60 -36.71 -19.32
CA TYR A 375 -11.07 -36.16 -18.07
C TYR A 375 -9.64 -35.60 -18.20
N PRO A 376 -9.18 -34.74 -17.27
CA PRO A 376 -10.01 -34.00 -16.30
C PRO A 376 -10.85 -32.90 -16.97
N VAL A 377 -11.97 -32.55 -16.33
CA VAL A 377 -12.90 -31.50 -16.76
C VAL A 377 -13.13 -30.47 -15.66
N MET A 378 -13.51 -29.26 -16.06
CA MET A 378 -13.92 -28.17 -15.19
C MET A 378 -15.42 -27.93 -15.37
N ILE A 379 -16.17 -28.10 -14.28
CA ILE A 379 -17.58 -27.76 -14.17
C ILE A 379 -17.66 -26.30 -13.69
N LYS A 380 -18.46 -25.46 -14.34
CA LYS A 380 -18.64 -24.03 -13.99
C LYS A 380 -20.11 -23.62 -14.01
N ALA A 381 -20.47 -22.68 -13.14
CA ALA A 381 -21.72 -21.93 -13.24
C ALA A 381 -21.71 -20.97 -14.46
N SER A 382 -22.84 -20.85 -15.15
CA SER A 382 -23.03 -19.91 -16.27
C SER A 382 -22.94 -18.46 -15.80
N ALA A 383 -23.64 -18.13 -14.71
CA ALA A 383 -23.55 -16.84 -14.04
C ALA A 383 -22.46 -16.82 -12.95
N GLY A 384 -21.99 -15.61 -12.62
CA GLY A 384 -21.09 -15.37 -11.49
C GLY A 384 -19.60 -15.44 -11.82
N GLY A 385 -18.79 -14.73 -11.03
CA GLY A 385 -17.33 -14.60 -11.20
C GLY A 385 -16.54 -14.98 -9.94
N GLY A 386 -15.21 -14.87 -10.02
CA GLY A 386 -14.31 -15.16 -8.88
C GLY A 386 -14.20 -16.64 -8.50
N GLY A 387 -14.60 -17.56 -9.39
CA GLY A 387 -14.47 -19.01 -9.19
C GLY A 387 -15.46 -19.66 -8.21
N LYS A 388 -16.49 -18.94 -7.76
CA LYS A 388 -17.63 -19.56 -7.06
C LYS A 388 -18.42 -20.42 -8.04
N GLY A 389 -18.89 -21.59 -7.61
CA GLY A 389 -19.57 -22.56 -8.47
C GLY A 389 -18.66 -23.17 -9.54
N MET A 390 -17.34 -23.25 -9.32
CA MET A 390 -16.38 -23.89 -10.22
C MET A 390 -15.63 -25.03 -9.54
N ARG A 391 -15.61 -26.22 -10.16
CA ARG A 391 -15.00 -27.45 -9.60
C ARG A 391 -14.38 -28.31 -10.69
N VAL A 392 -13.20 -28.87 -10.41
CA VAL A 392 -12.55 -29.88 -11.28
C VAL A 392 -13.09 -31.27 -10.93
N ALA A 393 -13.31 -32.09 -11.96
CA ALA A 393 -13.58 -33.52 -11.81
C ALA A 393 -12.56 -34.34 -12.62
N TRP A 394 -12.03 -35.39 -12.00
CA TRP A 394 -11.05 -36.32 -12.58
C TRP A 394 -11.66 -37.64 -13.04
N ASN A 395 -12.92 -37.91 -12.69
CA ASN A 395 -13.66 -39.15 -13.00
C ASN A 395 -15.19 -38.95 -12.86
N ASP A 396 -15.97 -39.95 -13.28
CA ASP A 396 -17.44 -39.92 -13.29
C ASP A 396 -18.10 -39.71 -11.92
N LYS A 397 -17.48 -40.22 -10.84
CA LYS A 397 -18.00 -40.04 -9.48
C LYS A 397 -17.88 -38.57 -9.08
N GLU A 398 -16.69 -38.01 -9.23
CA GLU A 398 -16.44 -36.60 -8.97
C GLU A 398 -17.25 -35.68 -9.89
N ALA A 399 -17.45 -36.04 -11.15
CA ALA A 399 -18.27 -35.25 -12.07
C ALA A 399 -19.71 -35.13 -11.55
N ARG A 400 -20.28 -36.24 -11.08
CA ARG A 400 -21.62 -36.30 -10.51
C ARG A 400 -21.73 -35.50 -9.20
N GLU A 401 -20.83 -35.73 -8.25
CA GLU A 401 -20.79 -35.04 -6.95
C GLU A 401 -20.52 -33.52 -7.11
N ASN A 402 -19.54 -33.13 -7.92
CA ASN A 402 -19.17 -31.73 -8.12
C ASN A 402 -20.20 -30.96 -8.96
N PHE A 403 -20.91 -31.60 -9.90
CA PHE A 403 -22.03 -30.96 -10.59
C PHE A 403 -23.10 -30.51 -9.61
N ARG A 404 -23.59 -31.45 -8.78
CA ARG A 404 -24.63 -31.21 -7.77
C ARG A 404 -24.23 -30.13 -6.77
N LEU A 405 -22.99 -30.17 -6.28
CA LEU A 405 -22.45 -29.16 -5.37
C LEU A 405 -22.38 -27.78 -6.04
N SER A 406 -21.81 -27.70 -7.25
CA SER A 406 -21.65 -26.42 -7.97
C SER A 406 -23.00 -25.80 -8.36
N LYS A 407 -23.98 -26.62 -8.73
CA LYS A 407 -25.34 -26.17 -9.08
C LYS A 407 -26.07 -25.56 -7.88
N SER A 408 -25.95 -26.17 -6.70
CA SER A 408 -26.48 -25.62 -5.43
C SER A 408 -25.75 -24.34 -5.01
N GLU A 409 -24.42 -24.30 -5.17
CA GLU A 409 -23.58 -23.12 -4.90
C GLU A 409 -23.91 -21.95 -5.84
N ALA A 410 -24.20 -22.21 -7.11
CA ALA A 410 -24.62 -21.23 -8.10
C ALA A 410 -26.02 -20.66 -7.80
N ALA A 411 -27.01 -21.53 -7.59
CA ALA A 411 -28.37 -21.13 -7.24
C ALA A 411 -28.43 -20.24 -6.00
N SER A 412 -27.67 -20.60 -4.96
CA SER A 412 -27.61 -19.84 -3.69
C SER A 412 -26.76 -18.57 -3.75
N SER A 413 -25.74 -18.51 -4.62
CA SER A 413 -24.87 -17.33 -4.75
C SER A 413 -25.36 -16.29 -5.76
N PHE A 414 -26.03 -16.72 -6.82
CA PHE A 414 -26.33 -15.90 -8.01
C PHE A 414 -27.79 -15.96 -8.46
N GLY A 415 -28.60 -16.89 -7.95
CA GLY A 415 -30.01 -17.07 -8.39
C GLY A 415 -30.17 -17.71 -9.77
N ASP A 416 -29.10 -18.31 -10.29
CA ASP A 416 -29.02 -18.98 -11.60
C ASP A 416 -28.30 -20.32 -11.40
N ASP A 417 -28.95 -21.42 -11.79
CA ASP A 417 -28.49 -22.80 -11.58
C ASP A 417 -28.01 -23.47 -12.87
N ARG A 418 -27.85 -22.70 -13.95
CA ARG A 418 -27.39 -23.19 -15.26
C ARG A 418 -25.89 -23.49 -15.22
N MET A 419 -25.53 -24.71 -15.64
CA MET A 419 -24.17 -25.24 -15.55
C MET A 419 -23.56 -25.49 -16.94
N LEU A 420 -22.24 -25.38 -17.03
CA LEU A 420 -21.45 -25.71 -18.22
C LEU A 420 -20.21 -26.55 -17.85
N VAL A 421 -19.70 -27.33 -18.81
CA VAL A 421 -18.55 -28.23 -18.62
C VAL A 421 -17.53 -28.02 -19.73
N GLU A 422 -16.25 -27.96 -19.35
CA GLU A 422 -15.11 -27.67 -20.21
C GLU A 422 -13.94 -28.61 -19.91
N LYS A 423 -12.99 -28.71 -20.84
CA LYS A 423 -11.71 -29.38 -20.58
C LYS A 423 -10.95 -28.63 -19.49
N PHE A 424 -10.46 -29.35 -18.48
CA PHE A 424 -9.55 -28.75 -17.50
C PHE A 424 -8.14 -28.69 -18.08
N ILE A 425 -7.59 -27.48 -18.19
CA ILE A 425 -6.18 -27.25 -18.52
C ILE A 425 -5.40 -27.31 -17.20
N ASP A 426 -4.47 -28.26 -17.05
CA ASP A 426 -3.92 -28.61 -15.74
C ASP A 426 -2.87 -27.61 -15.20
N ASN A 427 -1.99 -27.09 -16.05
CA ASN A 427 -0.97 -26.09 -15.67
C ASN A 427 -1.04 -24.86 -16.59
N PRO A 428 -2.15 -24.12 -16.57
CA PRO A 428 -2.35 -22.96 -17.44
C PRO A 428 -1.66 -21.73 -16.86
N ARG A 429 -1.34 -20.81 -17.76
CA ARG A 429 -1.09 -19.39 -17.44
C ARG A 429 -2.35 -18.59 -17.71
N HIS A 430 -2.64 -17.62 -16.85
CA HIS A 430 -3.70 -16.65 -17.09
C HIS A 430 -3.05 -15.45 -17.78
N ILE A 431 -3.34 -15.27 -19.07
CA ILE A 431 -2.80 -14.16 -19.87
C ILE A 431 -3.97 -13.43 -20.54
N GLU A 432 -4.02 -12.13 -20.40
CA GLU A 432 -5.17 -11.31 -20.78
C GLU A 432 -4.76 -10.12 -21.66
N PHE A 433 -5.59 -9.76 -22.63
CA PHE A 433 -5.33 -8.65 -23.55
C PHE A 433 -6.21 -7.45 -23.20
N GLN A 434 -5.58 -6.31 -22.97
CA GLN A 434 -6.27 -5.03 -22.84
C GLN A 434 -6.79 -4.62 -24.22
N VAL A 435 -8.10 -4.46 -24.37
CA VAL A 435 -8.68 -3.85 -25.57
C VAL A 435 -9.19 -2.44 -25.26
N LEU A 436 -9.15 -1.59 -26.28
CA LEU A 436 -9.65 -0.22 -26.23
C LEU A 436 -10.29 0.09 -27.59
N GLY A 437 -11.59 0.44 -27.59
CA GLY A 437 -12.32 0.82 -28.79
C GLY A 437 -12.96 2.19 -28.68
N ASP A 438 -13.24 2.84 -29.82
CA ASP A 438 -14.03 4.08 -29.88
C ASP A 438 -15.43 3.89 -30.51
N LYS A 439 -16.27 4.90 -30.34
CA LYS A 439 -17.65 4.93 -30.89
C LYS A 439 -17.70 5.01 -32.44
N HIS A 440 -16.56 5.08 -33.11
CA HIS A 440 -16.43 5.10 -34.58
C HIS A 440 -15.98 3.74 -35.14
N GLY A 441 -15.80 2.74 -34.28
CA GLY A 441 -15.44 1.38 -34.66
C GLY A 441 -13.94 1.12 -34.79
N ASN A 442 -13.07 2.07 -34.40
CA ASN A 442 -11.65 1.78 -34.27
C ASN A 442 -11.43 1.00 -32.98
N ILE A 443 -10.79 -0.17 -33.04
CA ILE A 443 -10.45 -0.99 -31.87
C ILE A 443 -8.98 -1.43 -31.97
N VAL A 444 -8.27 -1.39 -30.84
CA VAL A 444 -6.86 -1.81 -30.71
C VAL A 444 -6.65 -2.62 -29.43
N TYR A 445 -5.60 -3.43 -29.40
CA TYR A 445 -5.10 -4.09 -28.20
C TYR A 445 -3.85 -3.37 -27.66
N LEU A 446 -3.82 -3.08 -26.36
CA LEU A 446 -2.71 -2.42 -25.66
C LEU A 446 -1.72 -3.45 -25.08
N ASN A 447 -1.36 -4.46 -25.88
CA ASN A 447 -0.63 -5.67 -25.48
C ASN A 447 -1.34 -6.48 -24.36
N GLU A 448 -0.62 -7.42 -23.77
CA GLU A 448 -1.10 -8.35 -22.75
C GLU A 448 -0.54 -8.12 -21.34
N ARG A 449 -1.22 -8.70 -20.35
CA ARG A 449 -0.76 -8.88 -18.97
C ARG A 449 -0.78 -10.36 -18.61
N GLU A 450 0.23 -10.85 -17.90
CA GLU A 450 0.20 -12.18 -17.28
C GLU A 450 -0.21 -12.05 -15.81
N CYS A 451 -1.32 -12.70 -15.46
CA CYS A 451 -1.95 -12.69 -14.13
C CYS A 451 -1.89 -14.06 -13.45
N SER A 452 -0.92 -14.89 -13.82
CA SER A 452 -0.78 -16.29 -13.37
C SER A 452 -0.60 -16.43 -11.85
N ILE A 453 -0.11 -15.41 -11.14
CA ILE A 453 0.07 -15.44 -9.69
C ILE A 453 -1.23 -15.05 -8.98
N GLN A 454 -2.05 -16.07 -8.71
CA GLN A 454 -3.36 -15.93 -8.10
C GLN A 454 -3.56 -16.86 -6.89
N ARG A 455 -4.41 -16.45 -5.95
CA ARG A 455 -4.78 -17.18 -4.73
C ARG A 455 -6.30 -17.35 -4.67
N ARG A 456 -6.79 -18.58 -4.77
CA ARG A 456 -8.24 -18.88 -4.84
C ARG A 456 -8.97 -18.04 -5.90
N ASN A 457 -8.33 -17.87 -7.07
CA ASN A 457 -8.76 -17.02 -8.19
C ASN A 457 -8.76 -15.49 -7.94
N GLN A 458 -8.31 -15.02 -6.78
CA GLN A 458 -7.94 -13.61 -6.58
C GLN A 458 -6.56 -13.39 -7.21
N LYS A 459 -6.40 -12.47 -8.16
CA LYS A 459 -5.08 -12.07 -8.70
C LYS A 459 -4.26 -11.34 -7.61
N VAL A 460 -2.94 -11.57 -7.56
CA VAL A 460 -2.05 -11.11 -6.47
C VAL A 460 -0.81 -10.38 -6.99
N ILE A 461 -0.16 -10.92 -8.04
CA ILE A 461 0.93 -10.28 -8.78
C ILE A 461 0.63 -10.42 -10.27
N GLU A 462 0.85 -9.33 -11.00
CA GLU A 462 0.59 -9.21 -12.43
C GLU A 462 1.82 -8.60 -13.13
N GLU A 463 2.09 -8.97 -14.38
CA GLU A 463 3.18 -8.37 -15.16
C GLU A 463 2.81 -8.08 -16.61
N ALA A 464 3.43 -7.05 -17.19
CA ALA A 464 3.31 -6.70 -18.59
C ALA A 464 4.70 -6.41 -19.19
N PRO A 465 5.03 -6.97 -20.37
CA PRO A 465 4.34 -8.05 -21.08
C PRO A 465 4.44 -9.40 -20.34
N SER A 466 3.84 -10.46 -20.89
CA SER A 466 4.09 -11.84 -20.47
C SER A 466 5.50 -12.30 -20.87
N VAL A 467 6.20 -12.92 -19.94
CA VAL A 467 7.50 -13.59 -20.16
C VAL A 467 7.38 -14.87 -21.01
N PHE A 468 6.17 -15.43 -21.13
CA PHE A 468 5.93 -16.70 -21.80
C PHE A 468 5.64 -16.56 -23.30
N LEU A 469 5.01 -15.47 -23.74
CA LEU A 469 4.59 -15.29 -25.13
C LEU A 469 5.73 -14.79 -26.04
N ASP A 470 5.95 -15.50 -27.14
CA ASP A 470 6.71 -14.98 -28.28
C ASP A 470 5.89 -13.93 -29.08
N PRO A 471 6.52 -13.13 -29.97
CA PRO A 471 5.84 -12.08 -30.73
C PRO A 471 4.73 -12.58 -31.68
N ALA A 472 4.81 -13.80 -32.21
CA ALA A 472 3.83 -14.33 -33.15
C ALA A 472 2.56 -14.79 -32.41
N THR A 473 2.72 -15.54 -31.31
CA THR A 473 1.63 -15.93 -30.42
C THR A 473 0.94 -14.69 -29.84
N ARG A 474 1.73 -13.72 -29.33
CA ARG A 474 1.21 -12.43 -28.81
C ARG A 474 0.38 -11.69 -29.85
N LYS A 475 0.88 -11.58 -31.10
CA LYS A 475 0.14 -10.94 -32.19
C LYS A 475 -1.19 -11.65 -32.47
N LYS A 476 -1.19 -12.98 -32.62
CA LYS A 476 -2.41 -13.77 -32.90
C LYS A 476 -3.46 -13.61 -31.79
N MET A 477 -3.05 -13.64 -30.52
CA MET A 477 -3.94 -13.43 -29.38
C MET A 477 -4.56 -12.02 -29.36
N GLY A 478 -3.76 -10.98 -29.65
CA GLY A 478 -4.25 -9.61 -29.74
C GLY A 478 -5.22 -9.38 -30.90
N GLU A 479 -4.94 -9.99 -32.07
CA GLU A 479 -5.82 -9.95 -33.23
C GLU A 479 -7.16 -10.66 -32.94
N GLU A 480 -7.15 -11.82 -32.27
CA GLU A 480 -8.37 -12.49 -31.80
C GLU A 480 -9.13 -11.68 -30.73
N ALA A 481 -8.44 -11.02 -29.80
CA ALA A 481 -9.06 -10.15 -28.80
C ALA A 481 -9.79 -8.96 -29.45
N VAL A 482 -9.19 -8.33 -30.46
CA VAL A 482 -9.81 -7.26 -31.25
C VAL A 482 -10.95 -7.78 -32.13
N GLN A 483 -10.81 -8.97 -32.71
CA GLN A 483 -11.89 -9.62 -33.48
C GLN A 483 -13.13 -9.89 -32.63
N LEU A 484 -12.95 -10.35 -31.38
CA LEU A 484 -14.05 -10.53 -30.42
C LEU A 484 -14.70 -9.18 -30.05
N ALA A 485 -13.89 -8.16 -29.80
CA ALA A 485 -14.38 -6.81 -29.48
C ALA A 485 -15.21 -6.20 -30.62
N HIS A 486 -14.78 -6.38 -31.89
CA HIS A 486 -15.59 -5.98 -33.05
C HIS A 486 -16.92 -6.76 -33.13
N ALA A 487 -16.92 -8.06 -32.82
CA ALA A 487 -18.12 -8.90 -32.89
C ALA A 487 -19.25 -8.51 -31.90
N VAL A 488 -18.95 -7.71 -30.87
CA VAL A 488 -19.95 -7.16 -29.91
C VAL A 488 -20.07 -5.63 -29.95
N GLY A 489 -19.53 -4.99 -30.99
CA GLY A 489 -19.56 -3.53 -31.16
C GLY A 489 -18.90 -2.77 -29.99
N TYR A 490 -17.80 -3.32 -29.45
CA TYR A 490 -17.21 -2.84 -28.20
C TYR A 490 -16.54 -1.46 -28.35
N TYR A 491 -16.73 -0.61 -27.35
CA TYR A 491 -15.99 0.65 -27.17
C TYR A 491 -15.66 0.88 -25.69
N SER A 492 -14.85 1.89 -25.41
CA SER A 492 -14.18 2.10 -24.12
C SER A 492 -13.17 0.98 -23.82
N ALA A 493 -12.67 0.91 -22.58
CA ALA A 493 -11.71 -0.10 -22.14
C ALA A 493 -12.40 -1.41 -21.75
N GLY A 494 -11.83 -2.54 -22.19
CA GLY A 494 -12.24 -3.88 -21.80
C GLY A 494 -11.05 -4.83 -21.72
N THR A 495 -11.24 -6.07 -21.30
CA THR A 495 -10.14 -7.06 -21.27
C THR A 495 -10.63 -8.44 -21.63
N VAL A 496 -9.94 -9.08 -22.56
CA VAL A 496 -10.20 -10.46 -23.00
C VAL A 496 -9.24 -11.39 -22.26
N GLU A 497 -9.76 -12.23 -21.37
CA GLU A 497 -8.97 -13.17 -20.57
C GLU A 497 -8.79 -14.50 -21.34
N PHE A 498 -7.56 -15.00 -21.42
CA PHE A 498 -7.24 -16.30 -22.02
C PHE A 498 -6.51 -17.22 -21.03
N MET A 499 -6.76 -18.52 -21.18
CA MET A 499 -5.97 -19.58 -20.55
C MET A 499 -4.98 -20.11 -21.58
N VAL A 500 -3.68 -20.12 -21.26
CA VAL A 500 -2.61 -20.54 -22.16
C VAL A 500 -1.92 -21.78 -21.61
N ASP A 501 -1.75 -22.82 -22.42
CA ASP A 501 -1.10 -24.07 -22.04
C ASP A 501 0.43 -24.04 -22.21
N SER A 502 1.10 -25.11 -21.77
CA SER A 502 2.57 -25.25 -21.85
C SER A 502 3.12 -25.34 -23.28
N LYS A 503 2.27 -25.51 -24.30
CA LYS A 503 2.63 -25.52 -25.72
C LYS A 503 2.30 -24.20 -26.44
N ARG A 504 1.86 -23.16 -25.68
CA ARG A 504 1.34 -21.88 -26.20
C ARG A 504 0.04 -21.98 -26.99
N ASN A 505 -0.71 -23.08 -26.88
CA ASN A 505 -2.12 -23.04 -27.29
C ASN A 505 -2.87 -22.15 -26.29
N PHE A 506 -3.70 -21.25 -26.80
CA PHE A 506 -4.46 -20.33 -25.97
C PHE A 506 -5.95 -20.47 -26.26
N TYR A 507 -6.75 -20.22 -25.23
CA TYR A 507 -8.18 -20.48 -25.23
C TYR A 507 -8.91 -19.36 -24.49
N PHE A 508 -9.92 -18.77 -25.12
CA PHE A 508 -10.76 -17.72 -24.54
C PHE A 508 -11.47 -18.23 -23.27
N LEU A 509 -11.40 -17.43 -22.20
CA LEU A 509 -12.02 -17.71 -20.91
C LEU A 509 -13.31 -16.88 -20.74
N GLU A 510 -13.15 -15.55 -20.67
CA GLU A 510 -14.25 -14.57 -20.61
C GLU A 510 -13.76 -13.18 -21.04
N MET A 511 -14.67 -12.22 -21.18
CA MET A 511 -14.33 -10.82 -21.45
C MET A 511 -14.89 -9.93 -20.35
N ASN A 512 -14.01 -9.30 -19.59
CA ASN A 512 -14.37 -8.33 -18.56
C ASN A 512 -14.72 -7.00 -19.24
N THR A 513 -15.94 -6.52 -19.01
CA THR A 513 -16.59 -5.42 -19.74
C THR A 513 -16.35 -4.06 -19.09
N ARG A 514 -15.12 -3.85 -18.63
CA ARG A 514 -14.72 -2.73 -17.77
C ARG A 514 -13.20 -2.52 -17.82
N LEU A 515 -12.74 -1.46 -17.16
CA LEU A 515 -11.35 -1.33 -16.75
C LEU A 515 -10.97 -2.48 -15.79
N GLN A 516 -9.79 -3.09 -15.97
CA GLN A 516 -9.21 -4.01 -14.99
C GLN A 516 -8.53 -3.25 -13.84
N VAL A 517 -8.28 -3.91 -12.72
CA VAL A 517 -7.61 -3.30 -11.55
C VAL A 517 -6.15 -3.03 -11.91
N GLU A 518 -5.54 -4.06 -12.48
CA GLU A 518 -4.19 -4.24 -13.03
C GLU A 518 -3.90 -3.47 -14.33
N HIS A 519 -4.70 -2.45 -14.67
CA HIS A 519 -4.41 -1.58 -15.81
C HIS A 519 -3.07 -0.80 -15.73
N PRO A 520 -2.51 -0.40 -14.56
CA PRO A 520 -1.31 0.44 -14.51
C PRO A 520 -0.05 -0.15 -15.15
N ILE A 521 0.12 -1.47 -15.18
CA ILE A 521 1.23 -2.12 -15.89
C ILE A 521 1.11 -2.00 -17.42
N THR A 522 -0.11 -1.94 -17.96
CA THR A 522 -0.35 -1.59 -19.36
C THR A 522 -0.07 -0.10 -19.61
N GLU A 523 -0.47 0.79 -18.70
CA GLU A 523 -0.16 2.23 -18.80
C GLU A 523 1.35 2.49 -18.78
N ALA A 524 2.10 1.76 -17.94
CA ALA A 524 3.55 1.90 -17.86
C ALA A 524 4.27 1.45 -19.15
N THR A 525 3.93 0.25 -19.64
CA THR A 525 4.56 -0.30 -20.85
C THR A 525 4.18 0.44 -22.14
N THR A 526 2.94 0.91 -22.28
CA THR A 526 2.46 1.62 -23.48
C THR A 526 2.61 3.15 -23.41
N GLY A 527 2.38 3.74 -22.24
CA GLY A 527 2.35 5.19 -22.00
C GLY A 527 0.96 5.82 -22.02
N ILE A 528 -0.08 5.05 -22.37
CA ILE A 528 -1.44 5.52 -22.57
C ILE A 528 -2.17 5.62 -21.21
N ASP A 529 -2.85 6.75 -20.94
CA ASP A 529 -3.78 6.86 -19.80
C ASP A 529 -5.12 6.25 -20.24
N ILE A 530 -5.40 5.04 -19.76
CA ILE A 530 -6.58 4.29 -20.21
C ILE A 530 -7.86 5.00 -19.73
N VAL A 531 -7.86 5.59 -18.54
CA VAL A 531 -9.00 6.38 -18.02
C VAL A 531 -9.23 7.63 -18.87
N HIS A 532 -8.17 8.32 -19.31
CA HIS A 532 -8.29 9.47 -20.20
C HIS A 532 -8.92 9.06 -21.53
N GLN A 533 -8.47 7.95 -22.14
CA GLN A 533 -9.07 7.47 -23.39
C GLN A 533 -10.51 7.00 -23.20
N MET A 534 -10.86 6.37 -22.08
CA MET A 534 -12.26 6.05 -21.74
C MET A 534 -13.13 7.31 -21.71
N ILE A 535 -12.69 8.39 -21.05
CA ILE A 535 -13.41 9.67 -20.98
C ILE A 535 -13.53 10.31 -22.37
N ARG A 536 -12.46 10.28 -23.19
CA ARG A 536 -12.47 10.81 -24.56
C ARG A 536 -13.44 10.05 -25.48
N VAL A 537 -13.39 8.72 -25.46
CA VAL A 537 -14.29 7.84 -26.23
C VAL A 537 -15.74 8.04 -25.81
N ALA A 538 -16.00 8.15 -24.50
CA ALA A 538 -17.33 8.41 -23.98
C ALA A 538 -17.89 9.75 -24.51
N LYS A 539 -17.06 10.81 -24.62
CA LYS A 539 -17.45 12.10 -25.25
C LYS A 539 -17.57 12.04 -26.78
N GLY A 540 -17.27 10.91 -27.41
CA GLY A 540 -17.41 10.68 -28.85
C GLY A 540 -16.15 10.96 -29.67
N HIS A 541 -14.98 11.13 -29.05
CA HIS A 541 -13.72 11.31 -29.78
C HIS A 541 -13.15 9.99 -30.29
N THR A 542 -12.39 10.04 -31.38
CA THR A 542 -11.64 8.88 -31.88
C THR A 542 -10.40 8.60 -31.02
N LEU A 543 -9.90 7.36 -31.11
CA LEU A 543 -8.54 7.04 -30.68
C LEU A 543 -7.51 7.89 -31.47
N ARG A 544 -6.39 8.21 -30.82
CA ARG A 544 -5.30 9.03 -31.42
C ARG A 544 -4.13 8.19 -31.96
N PHE A 545 -4.23 6.87 -31.85
CA PHE A 545 -3.20 5.89 -32.18
C PHE A 545 -3.85 4.68 -32.85
N LYS A 546 -3.08 3.99 -33.69
CA LYS A 546 -3.42 2.75 -34.39
C LYS A 546 -2.62 1.59 -33.80
N GLN A 547 -2.95 0.36 -34.19
CA GLN A 547 -2.21 -0.84 -33.75
C GLN A 547 -0.71 -0.80 -34.11
N SER A 548 -0.33 -0.06 -35.16
CA SER A 548 1.07 0.19 -35.55
C SER A 548 1.86 1.02 -34.56
N ASP A 549 1.18 1.81 -33.74
CA ASP A 549 1.79 2.85 -32.90
C ASP A 549 1.98 2.37 -31.45
N ILE A 550 1.37 1.22 -31.12
CA ILE A 550 1.41 0.57 -29.82
C ILE A 550 2.62 -0.36 -29.75
N GLY A 551 3.71 0.15 -29.18
CA GLY A 551 4.88 -0.66 -28.85
C GLY A 551 4.79 -1.32 -27.47
N ILE A 552 5.82 -2.11 -27.15
CA ILE A 552 6.14 -2.54 -25.78
C ILE A 552 7.40 -1.78 -25.37
N ARG A 553 7.34 -1.03 -24.27
CA ARG A 553 8.49 -0.29 -23.72
C ARG A 553 8.80 -0.88 -22.35
N GLY A 554 9.99 -1.46 -22.20
CA GLY A 554 10.43 -2.02 -20.92
C GLY A 554 9.54 -3.16 -20.40
N TRP A 555 9.45 -3.27 -19.08
CA TRP A 555 8.64 -4.23 -18.34
C TRP A 555 8.00 -3.54 -17.13
N ALA A 556 6.80 -3.95 -16.76
CA ALA A 556 6.12 -3.46 -15.58
C ALA A 556 5.54 -4.63 -14.76
N ILE A 557 5.56 -4.50 -13.43
CA ILE A 557 5.06 -5.51 -12.49
C ILE A 557 4.18 -4.83 -11.46
N GLU A 558 3.03 -5.41 -11.16
CA GLU A 558 2.12 -4.97 -10.10
C GLU A 558 2.12 -5.99 -8.95
N SER A 559 1.92 -5.49 -7.74
CA SER A 559 1.68 -6.29 -6.55
C SER A 559 0.50 -5.69 -5.80
N ARG A 560 -0.58 -6.47 -5.66
CA ARG A 560 -1.74 -6.06 -4.89
C ARG A 560 -1.43 -6.19 -3.40
N VAL A 561 -1.13 -5.07 -2.76
CA VAL A 561 -0.91 -5.01 -1.31
C VAL A 561 -2.28 -5.08 -0.65
N TYR A 562 -2.56 -6.17 0.04
CA TYR A 562 -3.81 -6.44 0.74
C TYR A 562 -3.60 -6.42 2.27
N ALA A 563 -4.64 -5.98 2.98
CA ALA A 563 -4.77 -6.10 4.42
C ALA A 563 -5.16 -7.53 4.81
N GLU A 564 -4.21 -8.46 4.69
CA GLU A 564 -4.40 -9.90 4.85
C GLU A 564 -3.23 -10.54 5.61
N ASP A 565 -3.47 -11.65 6.30
CA ASP A 565 -2.47 -12.42 7.07
C ASP A 565 -1.94 -13.61 6.23
N PRO A 566 -0.81 -13.48 5.51
CA PRO A 566 -0.36 -14.52 4.56
C PRO A 566 0.01 -15.84 5.25
N TYR A 567 0.38 -15.79 6.53
CA TYR A 567 0.68 -16.95 7.36
C TYR A 567 -0.58 -17.78 7.69
N LYS A 568 -1.77 -17.19 7.61
CA LYS A 568 -3.07 -17.88 7.76
C LYS A 568 -3.69 -18.12 6.38
N ALA A 569 -3.54 -19.33 5.84
CA ALA A 569 -4.17 -19.78 4.59
C ALA A 569 -3.98 -18.83 3.37
N PHE A 570 -2.80 -18.21 3.25
CA PHE A 570 -2.44 -17.20 2.25
C PHE A 570 -3.24 -15.89 2.31
N GLY A 571 -3.83 -15.54 3.45
CA GLY A 571 -4.40 -14.22 3.65
C GLY A 571 -5.82 -14.22 4.20
N LEU A 572 -5.99 -14.61 5.47
CA LEU A 572 -7.21 -14.20 6.17
C LEU A 572 -7.25 -12.67 6.30
N PRO A 573 -8.33 -11.98 5.92
CA PRO A 573 -8.40 -10.53 6.00
C PRO A 573 -8.21 -9.92 7.39
N SER A 574 -7.61 -8.74 7.43
CA SER A 574 -7.27 -7.95 8.60
C SER A 574 -7.89 -6.56 8.49
N ILE A 575 -8.91 -6.29 9.31
CA ILE A 575 -9.47 -4.93 9.46
C ILE A 575 -8.68 -4.12 10.51
N GLY A 576 -9.04 -2.84 10.63
CA GLY A 576 -8.55 -1.94 11.68
C GLY A 576 -7.81 -0.70 11.15
N ARG A 577 -7.35 0.14 12.08
CA ARG A 577 -6.73 1.44 11.76
C ARG A 577 -5.25 1.32 11.42
N LEU A 578 -4.85 2.01 10.35
CA LEU A 578 -3.45 2.20 9.96
C LEU A 578 -2.76 3.15 10.95
N THR A 579 -1.98 2.57 11.86
CA THR A 579 -1.25 3.33 12.90
C THR A 579 0.02 3.98 12.37
N SER A 580 0.57 3.46 11.26
CA SER A 580 1.46 4.20 10.39
C SER A 580 1.44 3.63 8.97
N TYR A 581 1.58 4.51 7.98
CA TYR A 581 1.55 4.20 6.55
C TYR A 581 2.50 5.13 5.78
N LYS A 582 3.58 4.56 5.24
CA LYS A 582 4.51 5.25 4.33
C LYS A 582 4.77 4.36 3.13
N ASP A 583 4.32 4.80 1.96
CA ASP A 583 4.48 4.08 0.71
C ASP A 583 5.87 4.32 0.06
N PRO A 584 6.29 3.47 -0.88
CA PRO A 584 7.59 3.54 -1.54
C PRO A 584 7.68 4.49 -2.75
N SER A 585 6.74 5.42 -2.97
CA SER A 585 6.74 6.36 -4.12
C SER A 585 7.98 7.26 -4.25
N HIS A 586 8.77 7.37 -3.18
CA HIS A 586 10.06 8.07 -3.16
C HIS A 586 11.20 7.30 -3.89
N ILE A 587 10.95 6.08 -4.35
CA ILE A 587 11.90 5.26 -5.12
C ILE A 587 11.62 5.43 -6.62
N PRO A 588 12.63 5.73 -7.46
CA PRO A 588 12.42 5.87 -8.91
C PRO A 588 11.82 4.62 -9.55
N ASN A 589 10.91 4.83 -10.51
CA ASN A 589 10.14 3.81 -11.22
C ASN A 589 9.13 3.04 -10.35
N VAL A 590 8.61 3.67 -9.28
CA VAL A 590 7.53 3.15 -8.43
C VAL A 590 6.29 4.03 -8.55
N ARG A 591 5.11 3.40 -8.70
CA ARG A 591 3.79 4.02 -8.66
C ARG A 591 2.94 3.34 -7.58
N CYS A 592 2.22 4.16 -6.81
CA CYS A 592 1.37 3.71 -5.70
C CYS A 592 -0.08 4.18 -5.94
N ASP A 593 -0.90 3.36 -6.58
CA ASP A 593 -2.34 3.63 -6.72
C ASP A 593 -3.05 3.19 -5.43
N SER A 594 -3.37 4.17 -4.57
CA SER A 594 -3.89 3.97 -3.21
C SER A 594 -5.15 4.81 -2.92
N GLY A 595 -6.06 4.24 -2.12
CA GLY A 595 -7.31 4.87 -1.67
C GLY A 595 -7.31 5.37 -0.23
N ILE A 596 -6.17 5.30 0.45
CA ILE A 596 -6.02 5.43 1.90
C ILE A 596 -4.74 6.19 2.27
N THR A 597 -4.67 6.65 3.52
CA THR A 597 -3.52 7.36 4.09
C THR A 597 -3.15 6.80 5.46
N GLU A 598 -2.09 7.31 6.07
CA GLU A 598 -1.87 7.13 7.50
C GLU A 598 -3.11 7.58 8.29
N GLY A 599 -3.47 6.80 9.31
CA GLY A 599 -4.66 7.03 10.13
C GLY A 599 -6.00 6.59 9.53
N SER A 600 -6.06 6.12 8.27
CA SER A 600 -7.26 5.52 7.68
C SER A 600 -7.64 4.19 8.35
N GLU A 601 -8.90 3.80 8.23
CA GLU A 601 -9.42 2.54 8.77
C GLU A 601 -9.83 1.57 7.64
N ILE A 602 -9.39 0.32 7.77
CA ILE A 602 -9.75 -0.76 6.85
C ILE A 602 -10.99 -1.46 7.40
N SER A 603 -12.12 -1.26 6.73
CA SER A 603 -13.46 -1.64 7.19
C SER A 603 -13.92 -2.99 6.64
N LEU A 604 -14.63 -3.78 7.45
CA LEU A 604 -15.12 -5.13 7.11
C LEU A 604 -16.09 -5.19 5.92
N TYR A 605 -16.69 -4.05 5.54
CA TYR A 605 -17.72 -3.96 4.50
C TYR A 605 -17.18 -3.98 3.06
N TYR A 606 -15.86 -3.79 2.88
CA TYR A 606 -15.24 -3.53 1.57
C TYR A 606 -14.08 -4.48 1.26
N ASP A 607 -13.39 -4.21 0.16
CA ASP A 607 -12.22 -4.97 -0.31
C ASP A 607 -10.97 -4.64 0.55
N PRO A 608 -10.12 -5.63 0.90
CA PRO A 608 -8.91 -5.41 1.69
C PRO A 608 -7.74 -4.75 0.94
N LEU A 609 -7.89 -4.38 -0.34
CA LEU A 609 -6.83 -3.75 -1.14
C LEU A 609 -6.40 -2.41 -0.52
N ILE A 610 -5.15 -2.39 -0.02
CA ILE A 610 -4.48 -1.21 0.52
C ILE A 610 -4.01 -0.32 -0.64
N CYS A 611 -3.29 -0.93 -1.59
CA CYS A 611 -2.59 -0.23 -2.65
C CYS A 611 -2.26 -1.21 -3.77
N LYS A 612 -2.33 -0.75 -5.01
CA LYS A 612 -1.64 -1.39 -6.13
C LYS A 612 -0.24 -0.79 -6.18
N LEU A 613 0.77 -1.60 -5.91
CA LEU A 613 2.16 -1.20 -6.01
C LEU A 613 2.65 -1.62 -7.40
N THR A 614 2.90 -0.65 -8.28
CA THR A 614 3.39 -0.90 -9.63
C THR A 614 4.86 -0.47 -9.73
N THR A 615 5.72 -1.29 -10.32
CA THR A 615 7.09 -0.89 -10.68
C THR A 615 7.36 -1.04 -12.17
N PHE A 616 8.34 -0.28 -12.66
CA PHE A 616 8.76 -0.27 -14.05
C PHE A 616 10.27 -0.49 -14.18
N GLY A 617 10.71 -1.09 -15.29
CA GLY A 617 12.11 -1.27 -15.61
C GLY A 617 12.35 -1.35 -17.12
N LYS A 618 13.60 -1.13 -17.55
CA LYS A 618 14.01 -1.33 -18.96
C LYS A 618 13.89 -2.79 -19.42
N ASP A 619 13.88 -3.72 -18.45
CA ASP A 619 13.77 -5.17 -18.59
C ASP A 619 13.10 -5.74 -17.33
N ARG A 620 12.70 -7.02 -17.37
CA ARG A 620 12.01 -7.70 -16.27
C ARG A 620 12.81 -7.69 -14.96
N ASN A 621 14.12 -7.90 -15.03
CA ASN A 621 14.99 -7.97 -13.84
C ASN A 621 15.13 -6.60 -13.16
N ALA A 622 15.16 -5.51 -13.92
CA ALA A 622 15.11 -4.15 -13.38
C ALA A 622 13.77 -3.86 -12.67
N ALA A 623 12.64 -4.30 -13.23
CA ALA A 623 11.33 -4.15 -12.60
C ALA A 623 11.21 -4.98 -11.30
N LEU A 624 11.70 -6.22 -11.30
CA LEU A 624 11.80 -7.10 -10.13
C LEU A 624 12.67 -6.51 -9.02
N ALA A 625 13.86 -6.01 -9.35
CA ALA A 625 14.78 -5.39 -8.39
C ALA A 625 14.17 -4.14 -7.74
N THR A 626 13.48 -3.31 -8.53
CA THR A 626 12.75 -2.14 -8.04
C THR A 626 11.57 -2.57 -7.14
N MET A 627 10.83 -3.61 -7.50
CA MET A 627 9.73 -4.15 -6.68
C MET A 627 10.22 -4.69 -5.33
N ALA A 628 11.36 -5.39 -5.32
CA ALA A 628 11.98 -5.89 -4.09
C ALA A 628 12.35 -4.73 -3.13
N GLN A 629 12.98 -3.68 -3.64
CA GLN A 629 13.32 -2.48 -2.86
C GLN A 629 12.08 -1.72 -2.38
N ALA A 630 11.05 -1.61 -3.22
CA ALA A 630 9.79 -0.94 -2.89
C ALA A 630 9.05 -1.68 -1.76
N LEU A 631 8.92 -3.00 -1.84
CA LEU A 631 8.29 -3.83 -0.81
C LEU A 631 9.06 -3.84 0.51
N ASP A 632 10.40 -3.88 0.49
CA ASP A 632 11.21 -3.76 1.72
C ASP A 632 11.12 -2.35 2.35
N SER A 633 10.83 -1.31 1.56
CA SER A 633 10.67 0.08 2.01
C SER A 633 9.25 0.46 2.45
N TYR A 634 8.24 -0.36 2.13
CA TYR A 634 6.84 -0.05 2.39
C TYR A 634 6.49 -0.23 3.88
N VAL A 635 6.24 0.86 4.59
CA VAL A 635 5.83 0.83 6.00
C VAL A 635 4.31 0.73 6.08
N ILE A 636 3.82 -0.40 6.59
CA ILE A 636 2.42 -0.56 7.02
C ILE A 636 2.41 -1.06 8.47
N ARG A 637 1.61 -0.40 9.32
CA ARG A 637 1.45 -0.73 10.75
C ARG A 637 -0.03 -0.62 11.17
N GLY A 638 -0.42 -1.36 12.20
CA GLY A 638 -1.80 -1.42 12.71
C GLY A 638 -2.56 -2.66 12.23
N VAL A 639 -2.56 -2.90 10.90
CA VAL A 639 -3.14 -4.12 10.29
C VAL A 639 -2.06 -5.15 9.92
N THR A 640 -2.46 -6.41 9.76
CA THR A 640 -1.64 -7.42 9.06
C THR A 640 -1.75 -7.19 7.54
N ASN A 641 -0.70 -7.53 6.79
CA ASN A 641 -0.65 -7.32 5.35
C ASN A 641 0.20 -8.40 4.66
N ASN A 642 0.00 -8.56 3.36
CA ASN A 642 0.60 -9.61 2.52
C ASN A 642 2.01 -9.29 1.97
N ILE A 643 2.61 -8.14 2.30
CA ILE A 643 3.98 -7.76 1.90
C ILE A 643 5.02 -8.87 2.12
N PRO A 644 5.02 -9.65 3.24
CA PRO A 644 5.97 -10.74 3.43
C PRO A 644 5.93 -11.79 2.31
N LEU A 645 4.73 -12.13 1.83
CA LEU A 645 4.52 -13.11 0.76
C LEU A 645 4.89 -12.51 -0.61
N LEU A 646 4.40 -11.31 -0.91
CA LEU A 646 4.74 -10.59 -2.15
C LEU A 646 6.25 -10.46 -2.31
N ARG A 647 6.95 -10.07 -1.23
CA ARG A 647 8.38 -9.82 -1.25
C ARG A 647 9.23 -11.07 -1.43
N ASP A 648 8.77 -12.23 -0.94
CA ASP A 648 9.45 -13.49 -1.18
C ASP A 648 9.28 -13.94 -2.64
N ILE A 649 8.03 -13.96 -3.16
CA ILE A 649 7.70 -14.35 -4.54
C ILE A 649 8.52 -13.57 -5.57
N ILE A 650 8.62 -12.24 -5.43
CA ILE A 650 9.39 -11.36 -6.33
C ILE A 650 10.89 -11.76 -6.43
N THR A 651 11.40 -12.55 -5.49
CA THR A 651 12.78 -13.09 -5.48
C THR A 651 12.86 -14.62 -5.42
N GLU A 652 11.77 -15.33 -5.68
CA GLU A 652 11.76 -16.80 -5.75
C GLU A 652 12.19 -17.28 -7.15
N GLU A 653 12.94 -18.37 -7.20
CA GLU A 653 13.66 -18.81 -8.41
C GLU A 653 12.73 -19.06 -9.61
N ARG A 654 11.60 -19.76 -9.42
CA ARG A 654 10.65 -20.04 -10.50
C ARG A 654 9.97 -18.76 -10.98
N PHE A 655 9.62 -17.84 -10.08
CA PHE A 655 9.03 -16.54 -10.46
C PHE A 655 10.04 -15.67 -11.23
N VAL A 656 11.30 -15.60 -10.78
CA VAL A 656 12.39 -14.89 -11.48
C VAL A 656 12.69 -15.51 -12.85
N ALA A 657 12.71 -16.84 -12.95
CA ALA A 657 12.84 -17.57 -14.22
C ALA A 657 11.58 -17.52 -15.11
N GLY A 658 10.47 -16.96 -14.63
CA GLY A 658 9.19 -16.89 -15.35
C GLY A 658 8.47 -18.24 -15.49
N ASN A 659 8.89 -19.28 -14.77
CA ASN A 659 8.30 -20.62 -14.76
C ASN A 659 7.09 -20.71 -13.82
N ILE A 660 6.01 -20.03 -14.20
CA ILE A 660 4.83 -19.80 -13.36
C ILE A 660 3.56 -20.37 -14.00
N THR A 661 2.57 -20.68 -13.15
CA THR A 661 1.25 -21.22 -13.53
C THR A 661 0.21 -20.70 -12.53
N THR A 662 -1.08 -20.87 -12.82
CA THR A 662 -2.17 -20.59 -11.86
C THR A 662 -2.13 -21.46 -10.58
N LYS A 663 -1.25 -22.48 -10.52
CA LYS A 663 -0.98 -23.33 -9.35
C LYS A 663 0.31 -22.96 -8.61
N TYR A 664 0.97 -21.85 -8.96
CA TYR A 664 2.28 -21.46 -8.42
C TYR A 664 2.32 -21.46 -6.88
N LEU A 665 1.36 -20.82 -6.20
CA LEU A 665 1.39 -20.69 -4.73
C LEU A 665 1.40 -22.05 -3.99
N PRO A 666 0.48 -23.01 -4.22
CA PRO A 666 0.57 -24.32 -3.59
C PRO A 666 1.74 -25.19 -4.10
N GLN A 667 2.34 -24.88 -5.25
CA GLN A 667 3.53 -25.59 -5.75
C GLN A 667 4.85 -25.12 -5.10
N VAL A 668 4.91 -23.87 -4.64
CA VAL A 668 6.08 -23.27 -3.96
C VAL A 668 5.93 -23.33 -2.43
N TYR A 669 4.70 -23.19 -1.93
CA TYR A 669 4.39 -23.13 -0.50
C TYR A 669 3.34 -24.22 -0.12
N PRO A 670 3.62 -25.52 -0.27
CA PRO A 670 2.63 -26.59 -0.05
C PRO A 670 2.03 -26.56 1.37
N ASP A 671 2.86 -26.28 2.38
CA ASP A 671 2.46 -26.19 3.79
C ASP A 671 1.93 -24.79 4.20
N GLY A 672 1.63 -23.92 3.24
CA GLY A 672 1.38 -22.49 3.49
C GLY A 672 2.66 -21.65 3.59
N PHE A 673 2.50 -20.33 3.59
CA PHE A 673 3.61 -19.39 3.69
C PHE A 673 4.14 -19.28 5.13
N LYS A 674 5.41 -19.66 5.33
CA LYS A 674 6.08 -19.71 6.65
C LYS A 674 7.02 -18.52 6.92
N GLY A 675 7.03 -17.51 6.06
CA GLY A 675 8.00 -16.39 6.13
C GLY A 675 9.31 -16.73 5.42
N LYS A 676 10.07 -15.68 5.06
CA LYS A 676 11.39 -15.84 4.42
C LYS A 676 12.33 -16.63 5.33
N GLN A 677 12.88 -17.73 4.81
CA GLN A 677 13.95 -18.46 5.48
C GLN A 677 15.28 -17.78 5.11
N LEU A 678 16.02 -17.33 6.12
CA LEU A 678 17.27 -16.59 5.93
C LEU A 678 18.45 -17.56 5.76
N VAL A 679 19.31 -17.31 4.78
CA VAL A 679 20.63 -17.96 4.73
C VAL A 679 21.54 -17.44 5.84
N ASP A 680 22.65 -18.12 6.10
CA ASP A 680 23.49 -17.82 7.27
C ASP A 680 24.02 -16.37 7.28
N SER A 681 24.45 -15.84 6.13
CA SER A 681 24.92 -14.45 5.99
C SER A 681 23.80 -13.42 6.26
N GLU A 682 22.59 -13.65 5.75
CA GLU A 682 21.41 -12.83 6.02
C GLU A 682 21.03 -12.85 7.51
N ARG A 683 21.13 -14.01 8.15
CA ARG A 683 20.85 -14.20 9.57
C ARG A 683 21.89 -13.48 10.44
N GLU A 684 23.16 -13.50 10.04
CA GLU A 684 24.24 -12.74 10.68
C GLU A 684 24.04 -11.23 10.50
N GLN A 685 23.71 -10.75 9.31
CA GLN A 685 23.40 -9.33 9.06
C GLN A 685 22.26 -8.84 9.96
N LEU A 686 21.20 -9.63 10.11
CA LEU A 686 20.07 -9.34 11.00
C LEU A 686 20.47 -9.30 12.49
N LEU A 687 21.24 -10.30 12.95
CA LEU A 687 21.74 -10.38 14.33
C LEU A 687 22.71 -9.22 14.66
N ALA A 688 23.58 -8.86 13.72
CA ALA A 688 24.53 -7.77 13.83
C ALA A 688 23.82 -6.41 13.96
N LEU A 689 22.84 -6.11 13.10
CA LEU A 689 22.06 -4.88 13.19
C LEU A 689 21.26 -4.80 14.49
N ALA A 690 20.69 -5.91 14.97
CA ALA A 690 19.99 -5.93 16.25
C ALA A 690 20.92 -5.57 17.43
N ALA A 691 22.19 -6.01 17.39
CA ALA A 691 23.20 -5.57 18.36
C ALA A 691 23.50 -4.07 18.25
N CYS A 692 23.61 -3.50 17.04
CA CYS A 692 23.78 -2.05 16.82
C CYS A 692 22.58 -1.22 17.30
N VAL A 693 21.35 -1.71 17.12
CA VAL A 693 20.14 -1.13 17.74
C VAL A 693 20.27 -1.16 19.27
N GLY A 694 20.79 -2.26 19.83
CA GLY A 694 21.18 -2.38 21.23
C GLY A 694 22.16 -1.29 21.69
N VAL A 695 23.26 -1.09 20.96
CA VAL A 695 24.27 -0.03 21.21
C VAL A 695 23.60 1.34 21.22
N LYS A 696 22.88 1.72 20.15
CA LYS A 696 22.21 3.03 20.06
C LYS A 696 21.24 3.27 21.21
N ARG A 697 20.47 2.26 21.61
CA ARG A 697 19.54 2.38 22.75
C ARG A 697 20.32 2.55 24.07
N SER A 698 21.44 1.86 24.22
CA SER A 698 22.37 2.00 25.35
C SER A 698 22.98 3.41 25.43
N ILE A 699 23.42 3.98 24.29
CA ILE A 699 23.96 5.34 24.22
C ILE A 699 22.87 6.37 24.54
N ARG A 700 21.70 6.26 23.89
CA ARG A 700 20.54 7.15 24.14
C ARG A 700 20.10 7.13 25.61
N ALA A 701 20.12 5.97 26.27
CA ALA A 701 19.78 5.85 27.69
C ALA A 701 20.78 6.53 28.65
N ARG A 702 22.01 6.86 28.20
CA ARG A 702 22.99 7.66 28.95
C ARG A 702 22.95 9.16 28.58
N SER A 703 22.16 9.53 27.57
CA SER A 703 22.09 10.89 27.04
C SER A 703 20.96 11.67 27.72
N PHE A 704 21.24 12.26 28.89
CA PHE A 704 20.33 13.19 29.57
C PHE A 704 20.65 14.65 29.21
N LYS A 705 19.64 15.53 29.17
CA LYS A 705 19.59 16.72 28.29
C LYS A 705 20.83 17.63 28.26
N THR A 706 21.50 17.88 29.39
CA THR A 706 22.68 18.78 29.43
C THR A 706 23.91 18.24 30.18
N THR A 707 23.96 16.97 30.59
CA THR A 707 25.23 16.36 31.08
C THR A 707 25.28 14.84 30.94
N SER A 708 26.28 14.33 30.20
CA SER A 708 26.56 12.89 30.08
C SER A 708 27.34 12.34 31.29
N GLN A 709 26.70 12.29 32.47
CA GLN A 709 27.35 11.82 33.71
C GLN A 709 27.79 10.34 33.68
N VAL A 710 27.24 9.52 32.76
CA VAL A 710 27.64 8.12 32.57
C VAL A 710 28.43 8.00 31.27
N ARG A 711 29.75 7.81 31.38
CA ARG A 711 30.63 7.57 30.22
C ARG A 711 30.15 6.35 29.43
N ALA A 712 29.97 6.51 28.13
CA ALA A 712 29.71 5.40 27.23
C ALA A 712 30.93 4.46 27.19
N PRO A 713 30.76 3.12 27.31
CA PRO A 713 31.86 2.19 27.10
C PRO A 713 32.30 2.21 25.63
N LYS A 714 33.58 1.90 25.39
CA LYS A 714 34.15 1.81 24.02
C LYS A 714 33.62 0.61 23.24
N GLU A 715 33.30 -0.48 23.95
CA GLU A 715 32.82 -1.75 23.41
C GLU A 715 31.56 -2.18 24.17
N TYR A 716 30.64 -2.85 23.48
CA TYR A 716 29.41 -3.39 24.04
C TYR A 716 29.31 -4.89 23.75
N ALA A 717 29.30 -5.72 24.79
CA ALA A 717 29.10 -7.16 24.68
C ALA A 717 27.61 -7.53 24.87
N PHE A 718 27.01 -8.11 23.84
CA PHE A 718 25.64 -8.62 23.83
C PHE A 718 25.60 -10.12 23.60
N GLU A 719 24.57 -10.75 24.17
CA GLU A 719 24.01 -11.98 23.63
C GLU A 719 22.79 -11.60 22.77
N VAL A 720 22.75 -12.07 21.52
CA VAL A 720 21.60 -11.90 20.64
C VAL A 720 21.02 -13.26 20.28
N LYS A 721 19.72 -13.42 20.50
CA LYS A 721 18.94 -14.62 20.17
C LYS A 721 17.91 -14.30 19.08
N LEU A 722 17.81 -15.19 18.09
CA LEU A 722 16.77 -15.26 17.07
C LEU A 722 16.30 -16.72 17.00
N ASP A 723 15.04 -16.98 17.33
CA ASP A 723 14.45 -18.32 17.38
C ASP A 723 15.31 -19.30 18.22
N ASN A 724 15.96 -20.29 17.61
CA ASN A 724 16.90 -21.20 18.28
C ASN A 724 18.38 -20.77 18.15
N PHE A 725 18.69 -19.81 17.28
CA PHE A 725 20.05 -19.31 17.09
C PHE A 725 20.42 -18.30 18.17
N LYS A 726 21.65 -18.45 18.71
CA LYS A 726 22.25 -17.59 19.73
C LYS A 726 23.67 -17.26 19.31
N ARG A 727 24.07 -15.99 19.46
CA ARG A 727 25.42 -15.48 19.18
C ARG A 727 25.86 -14.53 20.28
N HIS A 728 27.15 -14.57 20.60
CA HIS A 728 27.81 -13.54 21.40
C HIS A 728 28.42 -12.51 20.46
N ILE A 729 28.05 -11.25 20.62
CA ILE A 729 28.37 -10.18 19.69
C ILE A 729 28.99 -9.02 20.47
N ARG A 730 30.26 -8.73 20.20
CA ARG A 730 30.91 -7.47 20.58
C ARG A 730 30.62 -6.43 19.50
N VAL A 731 30.31 -5.20 19.91
CA VAL A 731 30.12 -4.06 19.01
C VAL A 731 30.89 -2.85 19.52
N THR A 732 31.71 -2.27 18.65
CA THR A 732 32.60 -1.15 18.94
C THR A 732 32.27 0.00 17.98
N PRO A 733 31.80 1.16 18.48
CA PRO A 733 31.54 2.35 17.65
C PRO A 733 32.81 2.90 16.99
N THR A 734 32.96 2.60 15.71
CA THR A 734 33.92 3.06 14.72
C THR A 734 33.75 4.54 14.31
N GLU A 735 34.84 5.22 13.95
CA GLU A 735 34.81 6.31 12.98
C GLU A 735 36.05 6.19 12.10
N LYS A 736 35.85 6.03 10.79
CA LYS A 736 36.91 5.76 9.82
C LYS A 736 36.63 6.54 8.55
N ASP A 737 37.65 7.22 8.01
CA ASP A 737 37.55 8.00 6.76
C ASP A 737 36.40 9.05 6.80
N GLY A 738 36.09 9.59 7.99
CA GLY A 738 34.97 10.51 8.26
C GLY A 738 33.59 9.85 8.38
N VAL A 739 33.50 8.53 8.20
CA VAL A 739 32.26 7.74 8.30
C VAL A 739 32.19 7.06 9.66
N LYS A 740 31.12 7.34 10.41
CA LYS A 740 30.79 6.61 11.66
C LYS A 740 30.28 5.23 11.31
N GLN A 741 30.72 4.22 12.05
CA GLN A 741 30.39 2.83 11.80
C GLN A 741 30.32 2.02 13.10
N PHE A 742 29.92 0.77 13.01
CA PHE A 742 30.03 -0.23 14.05
C PHE A 742 30.93 -1.34 13.54
N GLU A 743 32.06 -1.57 14.22
CA GLU A 743 32.84 -2.79 14.07
C GLU A 743 32.21 -3.86 14.97
N ILE A 744 31.94 -5.02 14.39
CA ILE A 744 31.12 -6.08 15.00
C ILE A 744 31.90 -7.37 14.96
N GLU A 745 32.08 -8.01 16.11
CA GLU A 745 32.78 -9.28 16.24
C GLU A 745 31.84 -10.34 16.81
N MET A 746 31.57 -11.38 16.02
CA MET A 746 30.67 -12.49 16.36
C MET A 746 31.47 -13.72 16.80
N ASP A 747 31.08 -14.27 17.95
CA ASP A 747 31.66 -15.44 18.61
C ASP A 747 33.21 -15.43 18.70
N GLY A 748 33.80 -14.24 18.74
CA GLY A 748 35.26 -14.02 18.86
C GLY A 748 36.08 -14.22 17.58
N VAL A 749 35.45 -14.48 16.43
CA VAL A 749 36.16 -14.84 15.18
C VAL A 749 35.74 -13.97 13.99
N LYS A 750 34.44 -13.78 13.77
CA LYS A 750 33.92 -13.21 12.52
C LYS A 750 33.68 -11.71 12.64
N LYS A 751 34.30 -10.91 11.76
CA LYS A 751 34.19 -9.45 11.76
C LYS A 751 33.28 -8.93 10.64
N LEU A 752 32.42 -7.98 10.98
CA LEU A 752 31.55 -7.24 10.07
C LEU A 752 31.66 -5.74 10.37
N ALA A 753 31.43 -4.89 9.36
CA ALA A 753 31.31 -3.45 9.52
C ALA A 753 29.91 -2.99 9.09
N ILE A 754 29.25 -2.17 9.92
CA ILE A 754 27.96 -1.54 9.58
C ILE A 754 28.09 -0.02 9.66
N ASN A 755 27.75 0.70 8.60
CA ASN A 755 27.76 2.17 8.63
C ASN A 755 26.70 2.70 9.62
N ASP A 756 27.05 3.72 10.41
CA ASP A 756 26.15 4.32 11.38
C ASP A 756 25.22 5.39 10.76
N ASN A 757 24.45 4.98 9.76
CA ASN A 757 23.64 5.86 8.93
C ASN A 757 22.12 5.83 9.24
N PHE A 758 21.73 5.30 10.41
CA PHE A 758 20.33 5.18 10.84
C PHE A 758 20.07 5.71 12.26
N LYS A 759 18.82 6.05 12.57
CA LYS A 759 18.36 6.57 13.86
C LYS A 759 17.29 5.65 14.44
N LEU A 760 17.14 5.65 15.77
CA LEU A 760 16.13 4.83 16.46
C LEU A 760 14.67 5.27 16.23
N GLY A 761 14.44 6.36 15.51
CA GLY A 761 13.12 6.80 15.05
C GLY A 761 12.83 6.44 13.59
N ASP A 762 13.81 5.93 12.85
CA ASP A 762 13.66 5.67 11.42
C ASP A 762 12.88 4.36 11.23
N GLN A 763 11.72 4.46 10.56
CA GLN A 763 10.87 3.31 10.29
C GLN A 763 11.48 2.37 9.23
N VAL A 764 12.29 2.94 8.33
CA VAL A 764 13.06 2.25 7.28
C VAL A 764 14.52 2.67 7.44
N MET A 765 15.42 1.69 7.47
CA MET A 765 16.86 1.87 7.68
C MET A 765 17.60 1.33 6.44
N ASN A 766 18.31 2.21 5.75
CA ASN A 766 19.11 1.87 4.57
C ASN A 766 20.54 1.53 4.99
N VAL A 767 20.70 0.36 5.60
CA VAL A 767 21.94 -0.07 6.27
C VAL A 767 22.96 -0.57 5.24
N ASN A 768 24.24 -0.25 5.42
CA ASN A 768 25.31 -0.81 4.60
C ASN A 768 26.16 -1.78 5.44
N PHE A 769 26.33 -3.02 4.96
CA PHE A 769 27.12 -4.09 5.57
C PHE A 769 28.38 -4.36 4.73
N SER A 770 29.53 -3.83 5.17
CA SER A 770 30.84 -4.03 4.50
C SER A 770 30.86 -3.73 2.98
N GLY A 771 29.96 -2.89 2.48
CA GLY A 771 29.76 -2.60 1.05
C GLY A 771 28.35 -2.95 0.54
N GLU A 772 27.66 -3.92 1.15
CA GLU A 772 26.32 -4.36 0.73
C GLU A 772 25.21 -3.46 1.29
N PRO A 773 24.43 -2.74 0.46
CA PRO A 773 23.25 -2.03 0.92
C PRO A 773 22.07 -3.00 1.16
N ARG A 774 21.43 -2.88 2.33
CA ARG A 774 20.24 -3.63 2.73
C ARG A 774 19.18 -2.67 3.29
N ILE A 775 17.92 -2.92 2.95
CA ILE A 775 16.78 -2.17 3.49
C ILE A 775 16.15 -3.04 4.59
N MET A 776 16.05 -2.49 5.80
CA MET A 776 15.41 -3.15 6.95
C MET A 776 14.50 -2.17 7.70
N GLN A 777 13.39 -2.65 8.27
CA GLN A 777 12.47 -1.79 9.03
C GLN A 777 12.58 -2.06 10.53
N LEU A 778 12.62 -1.01 11.36
CA LEU A 778 12.50 -1.14 12.81
C LEU A 778 11.00 -1.22 13.17
N PHE A 779 10.52 -2.40 13.55
CA PHE A 779 9.08 -2.61 13.83
C PHE A 779 8.74 -2.27 15.28
N LYS A 780 9.54 -2.75 16.24
CA LYS A 780 9.34 -2.52 17.68
C LYS A 780 10.64 -2.72 18.46
N THR A 781 10.80 -2.00 19.57
CA THR A 781 11.75 -2.39 20.63
C THR A 781 11.09 -2.25 22.01
N ASP A 782 11.57 -2.97 23.03
CA ASP A 782 11.10 -2.82 24.41
C ASP A 782 12.24 -2.81 25.45
N ALA A 783 11.91 -2.51 26.71
CA ALA A 783 12.89 -2.42 27.81
C ALA A 783 13.46 -3.79 28.26
N LEU A 784 12.88 -4.91 27.81
CA LEU A 784 13.32 -6.27 28.15
C LEU A 784 14.33 -6.84 27.15
N GLY A 785 14.76 -6.02 26.19
CA GLY A 785 15.72 -6.39 25.15
C GLY A 785 15.08 -6.97 23.89
N HIS A 786 13.75 -7.02 23.77
CA HIS A 786 13.13 -7.45 22.52
C HIS A 786 13.31 -6.37 21.45
N VAL A 787 13.69 -6.81 20.25
CA VAL A 787 13.86 -6.00 19.04
C VAL A 787 13.17 -6.77 17.91
N THR A 788 12.15 -6.16 17.30
CA THR A 788 11.49 -6.71 16.11
C THR A 788 11.96 -5.93 14.90
N LEU A 789 12.59 -6.62 13.96
CA LEU A 789 12.99 -6.09 12.66
C LEU A 789 12.10 -6.68 11.56
N ILE A 790 11.92 -5.95 10.46
CA ILE A 790 11.47 -6.52 9.19
C ILE A 790 12.65 -6.53 8.23
N TYR A 791 12.89 -7.66 7.58
CA TYR A 791 13.91 -7.82 6.54
C TYR A 791 13.37 -8.80 5.50
N LEU A 792 13.59 -8.53 4.21
CA LEU A 792 13.04 -9.32 3.10
C LEU A 792 11.52 -9.53 3.26
N GLY A 793 10.82 -8.45 3.58
CA GLY A 793 9.39 -8.39 3.94
C GLY A 793 8.98 -9.12 5.24
N THR A 794 9.81 -9.99 5.81
CA THR A 794 9.47 -10.89 6.92
C THR A 794 9.81 -10.29 8.29
N LYS A 795 8.91 -10.47 9.26
CA LYS A 795 9.09 -9.99 10.65
C LYS A 795 9.90 -11.00 11.47
N TYR A 796 11.01 -10.57 12.05
CA TYR A 796 11.85 -11.38 12.93
C TYR A 796 11.85 -10.82 14.36
N ALA A 797 11.64 -11.71 15.34
CA ALA A 797 11.63 -11.37 16.76
C ALA A 797 12.97 -11.73 17.41
N LEU A 798 13.82 -10.72 17.62
CA LEU A 798 15.13 -10.87 18.25
C LEU A 798 15.08 -10.47 19.72
N ARG A 799 15.98 -11.05 20.52
CA ARG A 799 16.23 -10.64 21.90
C ARG A 799 17.71 -10.29 22.08
N VAL A 800 17.97 -9.03 22.36
CA VAL A 800 19.29 -8.41 22.50
C VAL A 800 19.51 -8.07 23.97
N LEU A 801 20.43 -8.77 24.63
CA LEU A 801 20.70 -8.63 26.06
C LEU A 801 22.18 -8.33 26.30
N PRO A 802 22.55 -7.39 27.18
CA PRO A 802 23.92 -7.29 27.67
C PRO A 802 24.36 -8.64 28.26
N GLU A 803 25.61 -9.04 28.04
CA GLU A 803 26.12 -10.37 28.41
C GLU A 803 25.81 -10.74 29.89
N ARG A 804 25.96 -9.79 30.82
CA ARG A 804 25.61 -9.98 32.23
C ARG A 804 24.11 -10.27 32.45
N ALA A 805 23.22 -9.63 31.71
CA ALA A 805 21.77 -9.86 31.82
C ALA A 805 21.39 -11.22 31.25
N ALA A 806 22.02 -11.64 30.15
CA ALA A 806 21.79 -12.95 29.54
C ALA A 806 22.12 -14.11 30.49
N LYS A 807 23.21 -14.01 31.28
CA LYS A 807 23.59 -14.98 32.31
C LYS A 807 22.52 -15.23 33.38
N TYR A 808 21.59 -14.29 33.60
CA TYR A 808 20.48 -14.46 34.54
C TYR A 808 19.17 -14.94 33.89
N VAL A 809 19.06 -14.99 32.56
CA VAL A 809 17.82 -15.44 31.88
C VAL A 809 17.47 -16.91 32.17
N PRO A 810 18.42 -17.86 32.24
CA PRO A 810 18.13 -19.24 32.64
C PRO A 810 17.59 -19.40 34.07
N LEU A 811 17.66 -18.36 34.90
CA LEU A 811 17.11 -18.34 36.26
C LEU A 811 15.66 -17.81 36.31
N MET A 812 15.11 -17.37 35.18
CA MET A 812 13.73 -16.88 35.09
C MET A 812 12.76 -18.05 34.90
N PRO A 813 11.72 -18.22 35.74
CA PRO A 813 10.74 -19.28 35.58
C PRO A 813 10.03 -19.22 34.21
N GLU A 814 9.86 -20.36 33.57
CA GLU A 814 9.11 -20.45 32.33
C GLU A 814 7.62 -20.09 32.55
N LYS A 815 7.09 -19.23 31.67
CA LYS A 815 5.66 -18.93 31.67
C LYS A 815 4.92 -20.11 31.05
N LYS A 816 4.27 -20.91 31.89
CA LYS A 816 3.28 -21.90 31.44
C LYS A 816 2.31 -21.25 30.46
N GLN A 817 2.21 -21.80 29.26
CA GLN A 817 1.15 -21.41 28.33
C GLN A 817 -0.19 -21.87 28.90
N ILE A 818 -1.23 -21.05 28.71
CA ILE A 818 -2.61 -21.42 29.05
C ILE A 818 -3.15 -22.18 27.85
N ASP A 819 -3.64 -23.40 28.05
CA ASP A 819 -4.32 -24.14 27.00
C ASP A 819 -5.70 -23.50 26.72
N PHE A 820 -6.04 -23.40 25.45
CA PHE A 820 -7.30 -22.86 24.93
C PHE A 820 -8.02 -23.88 24.03
N ALA A 821 -7.53 -25.11 23.91
CA ALA A 821 -8.01 -26.10 22.93
C ALA A 821 -9.45 -26.60 23.15
N SER A 822 -10.13 -26.21 24.24
CA SER A 822 -11.59 -26.41 24.39
C SER A 822 -12.43 -25.27 23.78
N VAL A 823 -11.86 -24.14 23.35
CA VAL A 823 -12.58 -22.90 22.96
C VAL A 823 -12.28 -22.49 21.51
N LEU A 824 -13.30 -22.50 20.64
CA LEU A 824 -13.14 -22.27 19.19
C LEU A 824 -13.13 -20.78 18.78
N ILE A 825 -12.12 -20.02 19.20
CA ILE A 825 -12.03 -18.56 18.96
C ILE A 825 -12.07 -18.21 17.46
N SER A 826 -12.82 -17.15 17.08
CA SER A 826 -12.83 -16.63 15.71
C SER A 826 -11.40 -16.28 15.22
N PRO A 827 -10.94 -16.87 14.10
CA PRO A 827 -9.58 -16.66 13.59
C PRO A 827 -9.43 -15.33 12.82
N MET A 828 -10.51 -14.57 12.66
CA MET A 828 -10.61 -13.34 11.89
C MET A 828 -11.84 -12.51 12.32
N PRO A 829 -11.87 -11.20 12.02
CA PRO A 829 -13.06 -10.37 12.23
C PRO A 829 -14.07 -10.57 11.09
N GLY A 830 -15.37 -10.40 11.34
CA GLY A 830 -16.42 -10.54 10.32
C GLY A 830 -17.84 -10.59 10.87
N ILE A 831 -18.82 -10.91 10.02
CA ILE A 831 -20.24 -11.08 10.37
C ILE A 831 -20.58 -12.57 10.35
N VAL A 832 -21.19 -13.09 11.40
CA VAL A 832 -21.68 -14.47 11.48
C VAL A 832 -22.87 -14.64 10.53
N LYS A 833 -22.75 -15.51 9.53
CA LYS A 833 -23.80 -15.78 8.52
C LYS A 833 -24.74 -16.90 8.93
N SER A 834 -24.19 -17.95 9.53
CA SER A 834 -24.94 -19.09 10.04
C SER A 834 -24.29 -19.67 11.29
N VAL A 835 -25.09 -20.23 12.18
CA VAL A 835 -24.61 -21.03 13.33
C VAL A 835 -25.18 -22.45 13.22
N SER A 836 -24.33 -23.38 12.81
CA SER A 836 -24.70 -24.72 12.37
C SER A 836 -24.84 -25.74 13.50
N VAL A 837 -24.65 -25.31 14.77
CA VAL A 837 -24.69 -26.16 15.97
C VAL A 837 -25.39 -25.50 17.15
N LYS A 838 -25.95 -26.31 18.06
CA LYS A 838 -26.73 -25.89 19.23
C LYS A 838 -26.05 -26.26 20.54
N VAL A 839 -26.38 -25.55 21.63
CA VAL A 839 -25.97 -25.95 22.98
C VAL A 839 -26.55 -27.33 23.32
N GLY A 840 -25.70 -28.22 23.85
CA GLY A 840 -25.99 -29.63 24.11
C GLY A 840 -25.73 -30.58 22.94
N GLN A 841 -25.32 -30.08 21.76
CA GLN A 841 -25.05 -30.91 20.58
C GLN A 841 -23.64 -31.49 20.63
N SER A 842 -23.51 -32.79 20.36
CA SER A 842 -22.20 -33.42 20.06
C SER A 842 -21.73 -33.02 18.67
N VAL A 843 -20.44 -32.70 18.54
CA VAL A 843 -19.76 -32.39 17.28
C VAL A 843 -18.56 -33.32 17.08
N ALA A 844 -18.38 -33.79 15.85
CA ALA A 844 -17.17 -34.50 15.44
C ALA A 844 -16.04 -33.53 15.07
N GLU A 845 -14.80 -34.01 15.09
CA GLU A 845 -13.67 -33.26 14.53
C GLU A 845 -13.90 -32.94 13.04
N GLY A 846 -13.59 -31.71 12.62
CA GLY A 846 -13.86 -31.22 11.27
C GLY A 846 -15.35 -30.89 10.99
N GLN A 847 -16.28 -31.18 11.91
CA GLN A 847 -17.69 -30.81 11.75
C GLN A 847 -17.86 -29.29 11.76
N GLU A 848 -18.77 -28.78 10.92
CA GLU A 848 -19.10 -27.35 10.88
C GLU A 848 -19.72 -26.85 12.19
N VAL A 849 -19.26 -25.68 12.62
CA VAL A 849 -19.78 -24.97 13.79
C VAL A 849 -20.52 -23.69 13.38
N CYS A 850 -19.91 -22.85 12.54
CA CYS A 850 -20.52 -21.62 12.03
C CYS A 850 -19.81 -21.15 10.77
N VAL A 851 -20.42 -20.21 10.05
CA VAL A 851 -19.82 -19.53 8.90
C VAL A 851 -19.70 -18.04 9.19
N VAL A 852 -18.50 -17.48 9.05
CA VAL A 852 -18.23 -16.05 9.20
C VAL A 852 -17.92 -15.45 7.81
N GLU A 853 -18.65 -14.42 7.41
CA GLU A 853 -18.34 -13.60 6.24
C GLU A 853 -17.56 -12.36 6.63
N ALA A 854 -16.43 -12.13 5.97
CA ALA A 854 -15.75 -10.84 5.98
C ALA A 854 -15.41 -10.47 4.56
N MET A 855 -15.59 -9.19 4.19
CA MET A 855 -15.06 -8.66 2.93
C MET A 855 -15.49 -9.49 1.70
N LYS A 856 -16.76 -9.95 1.69
CA LYS A 856 -17.41 -10.82 0.69
C LYS A 856 -16.90 -12.27 0.58
N MET A 857 -16.00 -12.68 1.46
CA MET A 857 -15.52 -14.07 1.61
C MET A 857 -16.17 -14.75 2.83
N GLN A 858 -16.82 -15.89 2.59
CA GLN A 858 -17.33 -16.76 3.65
C GLN A 858 -16.24 -17.75 4.08
N ASN A 859 -16.01 -17.87 5.39
CA ASN A 859 -15.06 -18.79 5.99
C ASN A 859 -15.80 -19.70 6.97
N LYS A 860 -15.74 -21.00 6.70
CA LYS A 860 -16.31 -22.07 7.51
C LYS A 860 -15.41 -22.34 8.72
N LEU A 861 -15.96 -22.23 9.93
CA LEU A 861 -15.28 -22.64 11.16
C LEU A 861 -15.76 -24.05 11.55
N THR A 862 -14.81 -24.91 11.88
CA THR A 862 -15.03 -26.32 12.21
C THR A 862 -14.53 -26.65 13.60
N ALA A 863 -15.13 -27.63 14.27
CA ALA A 863 -14.64 -28.14 15.54
C ALA A 863 -13.24 -28.77 15.37
N GLY A 864 -12.27 -28.35 16.19
CA GLY A 864 -10.88 -28.84 16.16
C GLY A 864 -10.63 -30.13 16.94
N ARG A 865 -11.69 -30.75 17.46
CA ARG A 865 -11.74 -32.07 18.13
C ARG A 865 -13.20 -32.53 18.22
N VAL A 866 -13.41 -33.79 18.59
CA VAL A 866 -14.72 -34.29 19.04
C VAL A 866 -15.09 -33.67 20.40
N GLY A 867 -16.38 -33.43 20.66
CA GLY A 867 -16.87 -33.03 22.00
C GLY A 867 -18.32 -32.56 22.00
N VAL A 868 -18.81 -32.07 23.15
CA VAL A 868 -20.19 -31.55 23.31
C VAL A 868 -20.20 -30.03 23.49
N VAL A 869 -20.99 -29.32 22.68
CA VAL A 869 -21.16 -27.87 22.70
C VAL A 869 -21.82 -27.40 24.00
N LYS A 870 -21.04 -26.91 24.96
CA LYS A 870 -21.54 -26.43 26.27
C LYS A 870 -22.22 -25.06 26.22
N PHE A 871 -21.83 -24.20 25.27
CA PHE A 871 -22.27 -22.81 25.20
C PHE A 871 -22.02 -22.19 23.81
N VAL A 872 -22.90 -21.29 23.35
CA VAL A 872 -22.76 -20.56 22.08
C VAL A 872 -22.92 -19.06 22.35
N GLY A 873 -21.86 -18.28 22.12
CA GLY A 873 -21.78 -16.86 22.46
C GLY A 873 -22.19 -15.86 21.37
N ILE A 874 -22.64 -16.34 20.21
CA ILE A 874 -22.82 -15.56 18.98
C ILE A 874 -24.17 -15.86 18.31
N LYS A 875 -24.68 -14.92 17.51
CA LYS A 875 -25.91 -15.04 16.71
C LYS A 875 -25.67 -14.74 15.23
N GLU A 876 -26.56 -15.22 14.39
CA GLU A 876 -26.59 -14.87 12.96
C GLU A 876 -26.85 -13.36 12.79
N GLY A 877 -26.07 -12.72 11.91
CA GLY A 877 -26.03 -11.26 11.73
C GLY A 877 -25.13 -10.49 12.72
N GLU A 878 -24.60 -11.15 13.75
CA GLU A 878 -23.71 -10.51 14.74
C GLU A 878 -22.28 -10.34 14.21
N THR A 879 -21.57 -9.31 14.68
CA THR A 879 -20.18 -9.01 14.26
C THR A 879 -19.18 -9.50 15.31
N VAL A 880 -18.09 -10.12 14.86
CA VAL A 880 -17.02 -10.71 15.68
C VAL A 880 -15.64 -10.13 15.31
N GLU A 881 -14.67 -10.23 16.23
CA GLU A 881 -13.28 -9.76 16.08
C GLU A 881 -12.27 -10.93 16.03
N ASP A 882 -11.02 -10.68 15.60
CA ASP A 882 -9.89 -11.63 15.68
C ASP A 882 -9.48 -11.76 17.16
N GLY A 883 -9.78 -12.90 17.79
CA GLY A 883 -9.71 -13.06 19.25
C GLY A 883 -8.31 -13.14 19.87
N LYS A 884 -7.31 -12.49 19.25
CA LYS A 884 -5.97 -12.29 19.81
C LYS A 884 -6.05 -11.36 21.02
N LYS A 885 -5.76 -11.88 22.22
CA LYS A 885 -5.69 -11.07 23.45
C LYS A 885 -4.69 -9.91 23.30
N HIS A 886 -5.16 -8.69 23.44
CA HIS A 886 -4.31 -7.51 23.51
C HIS A 886 -3.49 -7.56 24.84
N PRO A 887 -2.15 -7.45 24.82
CA PRO A 887 -1.29 -7.83 25.96
C PRO A 887 -1.33 -6.87 27.17
N TYR A 888 -2.30 -5.96 27.23
CA TYR A 888 -2.44 -4.92 28.25
C TYR A 888 -3.88 -4.72 28.76
N ASP A 889 -4.86 -5.52 28.34
CA ASP A 889 -6.22 -5.33 28.84
C ASP A 889 -6.40 -6.01 30.21
N VAL A 890 -6.18 -5.22 31.27
CA VAL A 890 -6.39 -5.58 32.69
C VAL A 890 -7.77 -5.09 33.19
N ARG A 891 -8.66 -4.73 32.27
CA ARG A 891 -10.08 -4.50 32.56
C ARG A 891 -10.80 -5.84 32.67
N GLY A 892 -12.08 -5.82 33.07
CA GLY A 892 -12.91 -7.02 33.17
C GLY A 892 -13.03 -7.76 31.83
N PRO A 893 -13.57 -8.99 31.82
CA PRO A 893 -13.66 -9.82 30.61
C PRO A 893 -14.21 -9.00 29.43
N PRO A 894 -13.54 -8.98 28.26
CA PRO A 894 -14.01 -8.21 27.12
C PRO A 894 -15.37 -8.70 26.64
N ALA A 895 -15.99 -7.98 25.70
CA ALA A 895 -17.22 -8.41 25.03
C ALA A 895 -17.06 -9.72 24.21
N THR A 896 -15.85 -10.31 24.20
CA THR A 896 -15.55 -11.68 23.76
C THR A 896 -16.23 -12.73 24.65
N ILE A 897 -17.53 -12.91 24.47
CA ILE A 897 -18.30 -14.02 25.02
C ILE A 897 -17.84 -15.32 24.29
N PRO A 898 -17.63 -16.45 25.00
CA PRO A 898 -16.84 -17.57 24.44
C PRO A 898 -17.52 -18.34 23.30
N PHE A 899 -16.71 -18.77 22.35
CA PHE A 899 -17.07 -19.77 21.35
C PHE A 899 -16.94 -21.17 21.96
N ILE A 900 -18.06 -21.91 22.04
CA ILE A 900 -18.12 -23.38 22.11
C ILE A 900 -17.00 -24.02 22.94
N ASP A 901 -17.24 -24.06 24.26
CA ASP A 901 -16.47 -24.88 25.19
C ASP A 901 -16.89 -26.35 25.00
N LEU A 902 -15.95 -27.22 24.62
CA LEU A 902 -16.19 -28.65 24.37
C LEU A 902 -15.82 -29.50 25.60
N LEU A 903 -16.73 -30.40 26.00
CA LEU A 903 -16.44 -31.44 26.99
C LEU A 903 -15.59 -32.57 26.39
N ASP A 904 -14.56 -33.01 27.12
CA ASP A 904 -13.83 -34.25 26.86
C ASP A 904 -14.68 -35.50 27.21
N ASP A 905 -14.45 -36.61 26.50
CA ASP A 905 -15.13 -37.90 26.71
C ASP A 905 -14.68 -38.59 28.02
N MET A 906 -15.44 -38.34 29.10
CA MET A 906 -15.33 -39.00 30.40
C MET A 906 -15.79 -40.48 30.38
N ASN A 907 -15.16 -41.33 29.55
CA ASN A 907 -15.51 -42.75 29.44
C ASN A 907 -14.36 -43.73 29.10
N ASN A 908 -13.10 -43.29 28.92
CA ASN A 908 -12.00 -44.16 28.45
C ASN A 908 -10.74 -44.17 29.34
N LEU A 909 -10.86 -43.92 30.66
CA LEU A 909 -9.71 -43.84 31.57
C LEU A 909 -9.88 -44.61 32.90
N PHE A 910 -10.83 -45.55 32.95
CA PHE A 910 -10.98 -46.51 34.06
C PHE A 910 -10.81 -47.96 33.57
N ILE A 911 -9.56 -48.42 33.46
CA ILE A 911 -9.12 -49.82 33.64
C ILE A 911 -7.59 -49.84 33.78
N ASN A 912 -7.10 -50.54 34.81
CA ASN A 912 -5.71 -50.99 35.04
C ASN A 912 -4.55 -50.01 34.82
N ARG A 913 -4.07 -49.40 35.92
CA ARG A 913 -2.67 -49.57 36.37
C ARG A 913 -2.50 -49.21 37.84
N ASP A 914 -1.97 -50.16 38.61
CA ASP A 914 -1.58 -49.92 40.01
C ASP A 914 -0.42 -48.91 40.10
N PHE A 915 -0.50 -48.01 41.08
CA PHE A 915 0.60 -47.17 41.53
C PHE A 915 0.62 -47.09 43.05
N SER A 916 1.02 -48.20 43.67
CA SER A 916 1.20 -48.34 45.11
C SER A 916 2.61 -47.96 45.56
N GLN A 917 2.91 -46.65 45.68
CA GLN A 917 3.98 -46.17 46.58
C GLN A 917 3.91 -44.67 46.93
N GLU A 918 4.10 -44.38 48.22
CA GLU A 918 4.42 -43.11 48.88
C GLU A 918 3.85 -41.78 48.33
N LEU A 919 2.66 -41.39 48.82
CA LEU A 919 2.28 -39.97 48.95
C LEU A 919 2.35 -39.52 50.41
N LYS A 920 3.15 -38.49 50.69
CA LYS A 920 3.29 -37.89 52.03
C LYS A 920 2.08 -37.00 52.35
N PRO A 921 1.63 -36.92 53.62
CA PRO A 921 0.32 -36.36 53.94
C PRO A 921 0.29 -34.82 53.90
N ASN A 922 -0.35 -34.25 52.87
CA ASN A 922 -1.02 -32.94 52.93
C ASN A 922 -1.95 -32.67 51.72
N THR A 923 -2.78 -33.64 51.36
CA THR A 923 -3.79 -33.51 50.29
C THR A 923 -5.19 -33.76 50.83
N ILE A 924 -5.88 -32.70 51.30
CA ILE A 924 -7.32 -32.77 51.56
C ILE A 924 -8.07 -32.51 50.26
N LEU A 925 -8.57 -33.60 49.69
CA LEU A 925 -9.53 -33.61 48.60
C LEU A 925 -10.88 -33.07 49.08
N HIS A 926 -11.60 -32.32 48.25
CA HIS A 926 -13.05 -32.15 48.42
C HIS A 926 -13.77 -32.11 47.07
N ILE A 927 -14.62 -33.10 46.85
CA ILE A 927 -15.49 -33.25 45.68
C ILE A 927 -16.87 -32.65 45.97
N MET A 928 -17.58 -32.22 44.92
CA MET A 928 -18.94 -31.66 45.01
C MET A 928 -19.99 -32.64 45.51
N MET A 929 -21.02 -32.13 46.21
CA MET A 929 -22.46 -32.38 45.93
C MET A 929 -23.34 -31.53 46.88
N GLY A 930 -24.58 -31.17 46.47
CA GLY A 930 -25.64 -30.78 47.43
C GLY A 930 -26.59 -29.63 47.06
N ALA A 931 -27.84 -30.00 46.72
CA ALA A 931 -29.10 -29.31 47.06
C ALA A 931 -29.46 -27.89 46.51
N THR A 932 -30.03 -27.88 45.31
CA THR A 932 -31.38 -27.35 44.96
C THR A 932 -31.99 -26.03 45.52
N ARG A 933 -32.52 -25.24 44.57
CA ARG A 933 -33.89 -24.64 44.54
C ARG A 933 -34.25 -23.54 45.57
N VAL A 934 -34.05 -22.27 45.17
CA VAL A 934 -34.85 -21.13 45.68
C VAL A 934 -35.33 -20.27 44.50
N GLN A 935 -36.65 -20.13 44.36
CA GLN A 935 -37.30 -19.13 43.50
C GLN A 935 -38.03 -18.11 44.39
N ARG A 936 -38.10 -16.84 43.94
CA ARG A 936 -38.99 -15.77 44.44
C ARG A 936 -39.06 -15.55 45.97
N SER A 937 -38.17 -14.71 46.50
CA SER A 937 -38.52 -13.66 47.50
C SER A 937 -37.32 -12.72 47.71
N GLY A 938 -37.56 -11.54 48.30
CA GLY A 938 -36.60 -10.43 48.28
C GLY A 938 -35.68 -10.29 49.51
N LYS A 939 -34.54 -9.62 49.28
CA LYS A 939 -33.53 -9.12 50.25
C LYS A 939 -32.60 -10.18 50.87
N ASN A 940 -31.38 -9.72 51.22
CA ASN A 940 -30.33 -10.43 51.97
C ASN A 940 -29.67 -11.69 51.34
N VAL A 941 -29.15 -11.56 50.12
CA VAL A 941 -28.06 -12.43 49.61
C VAL A 941 -26.71 -12.12 50.32
N ALA A 942 -26.44 -10.85 50.61
CA ALA A 942 -25.15 -10.37 51.10
C ALA A 942 -24.74 -10.90 52.49
N SER A 943 -25.71 -11.22 53.36
CA SER A 943 -25.43 -11.79 54.70
C SER A 943 -24.97 -13.25 54.63
N LYS A 944 -25.56 -14.06 53.73
CA LYS A 944 -25.17 -15.47 53.54
C LYS A 944 -23.77 -15.59 52.94
N LEU A 945 -23.39 -14.71 52.00
CA LEU A 945 -22.01 -14.66 51.48
C LEU A 945 -20.98 -14.33 52.59
N ARG A 946 -21.28 -13.38 53.49
CA ARG A 946 -20.40 -13.04 54.61
C ARG A 946 -20.13 -14.24 55.52
N ALA A 947 -21.15 -15.02 55.87
CA ALA A 947 -20.99 -16.18 56.75
C ALA A 947 -20.04 -17.23 56.14
N ALA A 948 -20.19 -17.53 54.85
CA ALA A 948 -19.31 -18.47 54.14
C ALA A 948 -17.84 -17.97 54.10
N MET A 949 -17.63 -16.70 53.74
CA MET A 949 -16.27 -16.13 53.63
C MET A 949 -15.57 -15.98 54.99
N CYS A 950 -16.30 -15.66 56.07
CA CYS A 950 -15.71 -15.50 57.40
C CYS A 950 -15.18 -16.82 58.00
N ASN A 951 -15.81 -17.96 57.71
CA ASN A 951 -15.34 -19.26 58.21
C ASN A 951 -14.08 -19.73 57.45
N HIS A 952 -14.00 -19.52 56.14
CA HIS A 952 -12.86 -19.95 55.32
C HIS A 952 -11.59 -19.09 55.53
N ALA A 953 -11.73 -17.89 56.07
CA ALA A 953 -10.63 -16.95 56.29
C ALA A 953 -9.85 -17.14 57.62
N ARG A 954 -10.14 -18.18 58.41
CA ARG A 954 -9.41 -18.45 59.67
C ARG A 954 -8.11 -19.24 59.48
N ASP A 955 -8.04 -20.11 58.47
CA ASP A 955 -7.02 -21.16 58.38
C ASP A 955 -5.87 -20.85 57.40
N SER A 956 -5.81 -19.63 56.84
CA SER A 956 -4.78 -19.21 55.87
C SER A 956 -3.97 -17.99 56.34
N LYS A 957 -2.74 -18.24 56.83
CA LYS A 957 -1.78 -17.19 57.19
C LYS A 957 -1.00 -16.71 55.95
N GLY A 958 -1.52 -15.70 55.22
CA GLY A 958 -0.77 -15.09 54.11
C GLY A 958 -1.42 -13.86 53.47
N PHE A 959 -0.89 -12.67 53.77
CA PHE A 959 -1.20 -11.36 53.17
C PHE A 959 -2.64 -10.80 53.39
N GLN A 960 -2.76 -9.46 53.43
CA GLN A 960 -3.89 -8.76 54.05
C GLN A 960 -4.45 -7.58 53.25
N TYR A 961 -5.07 -7.82 52.09
CA TYR A 961 -5.97 -6.85 51.44
C TYR A 961 -7.17 -7.54 50.78
N ALA A 962 -8.35 -6.91 50.87
CA ALA A 962 -9.57 -7.41 50.25
C ALA A 962 -10.14 -6.33 49.30
N PHE A 963 -10.17 -6.64 48.00
CA PHE A 963 -10.78 -5.78 46.99
C PHE A 963 -12.30 -5.97 46.99
N VAL A 964 -13.05 -4.88 47.08
CA VAL A 964 -14.53 -4.90 47.03
C VAL A 964 -15.01 -3.95 45.93
N GLN A 965 -15.26 -4.50 44.74
CA GLN A 965 -15.82 -3.74 43.62
C GLN A 965 -17.34 -3.65 43.76
N VAL A 966 -17.85 -2.52 44.25
CA VAL A 966 -19.29 -2.22 44.23
C VAL A 966 -19.63 -1.49 42.94
N SER A 967 -20.28 -2.20 42.01
CA SER A 967 -20.77 -1.62 40.75
C SER A 967 -22.15 -1.00 40.94
N ASN A 968 -22.25 0.33 40.86
CA ASN A 968 -23.51 1.03 40.61
C ASN A 968 -23.28 2.14 39.57
N GLN A 969 -24.27 2.44 38.73
CA GLN A 969 -24.04 2.95 37.37
C GLN A 969 -23.60 4.43 37.23
N ALA A 970 -23.49 5.20 38.31
CA ALA A 970 -23.22 6.65 38.25
C ALA A 970 -21.76 7.07 38.53
N THR A 971 -21.08 6.45 39.49
CA THR A 971 -19.76 6.92 39.99
C THR A 971 -18.86 5.75 40.40
N ARG A 972 -17.63 5.69 39.89
CA ARG A 972 -16.62 4.67 40.25
C ARG A 972 -15.65 5.21 41.29
N HIS A 973 -15.82 4.81 42.55
CA HIS A 973 -14.82 5.01 43.61
C HIS A 973 -14.24 3.67 44.05
N ILE A 974 -12.94 3.65 44.34
CA ILE A 974 -12.25 2.49 44.92
C ILE A 974 -12.13 2.73 46.43
N TYR A 975 -12.61 1.78 47.23
CA TYR A 975 -12.55 1.85 48.69
C TYR A 975 -11.55 0.82 49.22
N LEU A 976 -10.49 1.31 49.86
CA LEU A 976 -9.56 0.46 50.60
C LEU A 976 -9.96 0.45 52.08
N LYS A 977 -10.06 -0.74 52.68
CA LYS A 977 -10.32 -0.91 54.11
C LYS A 977 -9.32 -1.87 54.75
N LYS A 978 -8.63 -1.39 55.78
CA LYS A 978 -7.75 -2.18 56.64
C LYS A 978 -8.60 -3.01 57.62
N MET A 979 -8.42 -4.33 57.63
CA MET A 979 -9.07 -5.21 58.62
C MET A 979 -8.68 -4.77 60.04
N GLY A 980 -9.68 -4.45 60.88
CA GLY A 980 -9.50 -3.94 62.25
C GLY A 980 -9.56 -2.42 62.41
N GLY A 981 -9.49 -1.63 61.34
CA GLY A 981 -9.60 -0.16 61.39
C GLY A 981 -11.02 0.38 61.19
N LYS A 982 -11.31 1.56 61.73
CA LYS A 982 -12.56 2.32 61.45
C LYS A 982 -12.48 3.17 60.18
N GLU A 983 -11.29 3.59 59.76
CA GLU A 983 -11.09 4.50 58.63
C GLU A 983 -11.30 3.84 57.27
N VAL A 984 -11.70 4.67 56.30
CA VAL A 984 -11.86 4.33 54.88
C VAL A 984 -11.32 5.51 54.06
N THR A 985 -10.28 5.27 53.28
CA THR A 985 -9.70 6.30 52.40
C THR A 985 -10.32 6.22 51.01
N ILE A 986 -10.73 7.36 50.47
CA ILE A 986 -11.16 7.51 49.07
C ILE A 986 -9.96 7.98 48.26
N VAL A 987 -9.73 7.37 47.09
CA VAL A 987 -8.66 7.76 46.15
C VAL A 987 -9.29 8.18 44.83
N ASP A 988 -8.89 9.34 44.30
CA ASP A 988 -9.25 9.80 42.96
C ASP A 988 -8.33 9.12 41.93
N PRO A 989 -8.85 8.55 40.83
CA PRO A 989 -8.03 7.86 39.82
C PRO A 989 -7.21 8.78 38.90
N ARG A 990 -7.06 10.08 39.20
CA ARG A 990 -6.28 11.05 38.39
C ARG A 990 -5.02 11.61 39.05
N THR A 991 -4.68 11.19 40.27
CA THR A 991 -3.43 11.55 40.99
C THR A 991 -2.81 10.34 41.66
#